data_AF-A0A6B2LZS6-F1
#
_entry.id   AF-A0A6B2LZS6-F1
#
_cell.length_a   1.000
_cell.length_b   1.000
_cell.length_c   1.000
_cell.angle_alpha   90.00
_cell.angle_beta   90.00
_cell.angle_gamma   90.00
#
_symmetry.space_group_name_H-M   'P 1'
#
loop_
_entity.id
_entity.type
_entity.pdbx_description
1 polymer ?
#
loop_
_entity_poly.entity_id
_entity_poly.type
_entity_poly.pdbx_seq_one_letter_code
_entity_poly.pdbx_strand_id
1 'polypeptide(L)'
;MKFLLVSLLLLPAPAMAEPNLVVSRSAYAEKLEGFWLGQCIANWTGLVTEMDKIGDAGEYRTGAFYTRDDWGKPDLPSIWSDKPSELSPVIGFVFRGEDEIWGADDDTDIEYMYQHLLDTNEVSILTAEQIRDGWLKHIRKEEENFLWVSNERAFNLMQEGVLPPHTSDPAINAEYAMIDAQLTTEIFGLFAPGRPDVAKRMAHLPIRTTAREDAAWISEFYVTMHALAAFHEKGRPVGEHLAWSASKARKGLPDTSYAAAMYDFVRKQYQSGVPWEEARDELHERYQVRHEDGYDMSHKIGNGCFAGGINFGASLVSLFYGEGDLKETIKIGTLAGWDSDNPTATWGGLIGFLIGKSGVEESFGRTFSDRYNIHRTRQGFPRPVDTFSHMAQRGIGIIDRVVEEEMQGTVDPDGDLWKIPAKPTGMSMQTIVFPAPSVAPREMRFTILLPEGYEDSDKSYPVLYLLHGYGGNHIQWIEFGVEEAAIGHDLIVVMPDAANAEYVNWAVPGDGFKDNWEDYIVQDLISYVDAHYRTHACREGRAIGGLSMGGDGAMTIGLRHPEMFCSIASHSGSHGFKNEIRERLKKDEPALIYERESWISDFDIPGFGTFEERSASGEIVTSLEGLDAIDELKLIQKVPTEQIPDIYICCGTEDDFYERFIAFTKLMRDRKITHTTRVSPGGHDDAYWSTSIHFSLPHQYQIMQSQLAAVAESEEGAPPNIIYILTDDLGYGDLSCYGQEKFQTPHIDKLATEGIKFTQHYSGSTVCAPARCSLMTGLHTGHAQVRGNSPVWPEGQEPMAAGTVTIPSLLKSAGYTTGMFGKWGLGAPGSASDPMVFFDEFYGYNCQRLAHSYYPEYLWHNNEKVPLDGKTHSHDLIMNAALEFIQSNKEKPFFCYLPVTIPHAAMHAPKELHEKYRKLYPQFESKTGKYAKTEVQNPIAAFPAMMEALDNGVGEIMALLEDLGIDDNTLVIFTSDNGPHSEGGHDPGYWDSNGPLRGLKRDLYEGGIRVPFLARWPANIRAGSTSDHVSAFWDMMPTFCELAGIETPTQTDGVSMLPALTGGQQKPHDYLYWEFTERGGSQAIRQGNFKAVRLNVSRDPSAKIELYDLASDPAEANDIASDHPEIVQQMASLFAEARTESGTFKLFKPGQ
;
A
#
# COMPACT_ATOMS: atom_id res chain seq x y z
N MET A 1 65.75 -7.69 -12.64
CA MET A 1 64.93 -8.91 -12.74
C MET A 1 64.07 -8.99 -11.48
N LYS A 2 62.83 -8.52 -11.55
CA LYS A 2 61.83 -8.60 -10.47
C LYS A 2 60.79 -9.65 -10.86
N PHE A 3 60.53 -10.58 -9.95
CA PHE A 3 59.54 -11.64 -10.07
C PHE A 3 58.11 -11.08 -9.91
N LEU A 4 57.21 -11.53 -10.78
CA LEU A 4 55.76 -11.35 -10.70
C LEU A 4 55.19 -12.15 -9.52
N LEU A 5 54.37 -11.51 -8.68
CA LEU A 5 53.33 -12.17 -7.89
C LEU A 5 51.99 -11.86 -8.59
N VAL A 6 51.27 -12.90 -9.00
CA VAL A 6 49.90 -12.80 -9.51
C VAL A 6 48.97 -13.01 -8.32
N SER A 7 48.28 -11.96 -7.86
CA SER A 7 47.10 -12.11 -7.00
C SER A 7 45.92 -12.55 -7.85
N LEU A 8 45.38 -13.73 -7.59
CA LEU A 8 44.02 -14.09 -8.01
C LEU A 8 43.05 -13.23 -7.20
N LEU A 9 42.36 -12.31 -7.86
CA LEU A 9 41.12 -11.72 -7.38
C LEU A 9 40.05 -12.82 -7.39
N LEU A 10 39.66 -13.29 -6.22
CA LEU A 10 38.42 -14.03 -6.01
C LEU A 10 37.27 -13.03 -6.22
N LEU A 11 36.55 -13.19 -7.33
CA LEU A 11 35.25 -12.55 -7.51
C LEU A 11 34.30 -13.05 -6.39
N PRO A 12 33.48 -12.18 -5.77
CA PRO A 12 32.42 -12.65 -4.90
C PRO A 12 31.47 -13.49 -5.75
N ALA A 13 31.17 -14.70 -5.29
CA ALA A 13 30.14 -15.52 -5.92
C ALA A 13 28.81 -14.75 -5.89
N PRO A 14 27.99 -14.81 -6.96
CA PRO A 14 26.66 -14.21 -6.95
C PRO A 14 25.89 -14.78 -5.76
N ALA A 15 25.14 -13.93 -5.05
CA ALA A 15 24.24 -14.35 -3.99
C ALA A 15 23.28 -15.41 -4.57
N MET A 16 23.58 -16.68 -4.30
CA MET A 16 22.66 -17.76 -4.61
C MET A 16 21.44 -17.57 -3.71
N ALA A 17 20.25 -17.48 -4.31
CA ALA A 17 19.00 -17.70 -3.60
C ALA A 17 19.13 -18.98 -2.77
N GLU A 18 18.73 -18.93 -1.50
CA GLU A 18 18.88 -20.08 -0.60
C GLU A 18 18.17 -21.29 -1.21
N PRO A 19 18.84 -22.46 -1.33
CA PRO A 19 18.22 -23.63 -1.95
C PRO A 19 17.16 -24.24 -1.04
N ASN A 20 16.20 -24.97 -1.62
CA ASN A 20 15.34 -25.87 -0.86
C ASN A 20 16.20 -26.81 -0.01
N LEU A 21 15.93 -26.85 1.30
CA LEU A 21 16.71 -27.62 2.27
C LEU A 21 16.07 -29.01 2.46
N VAL A 22 16.91 -30.04 2.46
CA VAL A 22 16.49 -31.43 2.78
C VAL A 22 17.25 -31.88 4.01
N VAL A 23 16.53 -32.16 5.10
CA VAL A 23 17.11 -32.45 6.42
C VAL A 23 16.67 -33.84 6.88
N SER A 24 17.61 -34.66 7.38
CA SER A 24 17.28 -35.94 8.00
C SER A 24 16.83 -35.74 9.44
N ARG A 25 15.63 -36.24 9.78
CA ARG A 25 15.00 -36.17 11.10
C ARG A 25 15.80 -36.90 12.15
N SER A 26 16.22 -38.15 11.87
CA SER A 26 17.07 -38.93 12.78
C SER A 26 18.44 -38.29 13.02
N ALA A 27 19.08 -37.73 11.98
CA ALA A 27 20.32 -36.98 12.17
C ALA A 27 20.10 -35.70 12.98
N TYR A 28 19.00 -34.99 12.74
CA TYR A 28 18.67 -33.77 13.49
C TYR A 28 18.33 -34.06 14.96
N ALA A 29 17.71 -35.22 15.25
CA ALA A 29 17.45 -35.66 16.62
C ALA A 29 18.75 -35.90 17.41
N GLU A 30 19.77 -36.50 16.79
CA GLU A 30 21.08 -36.68 17.41
C GLU A 30 21.79 -35.34 17.67
N LYS A 31 21.61 -34.37 16.76
CA LYS A 31 22.03 -32.98 16.97
C LYS A 31 21.30 -32.31 18.14
N LEU A 32 19.98 -32.48 18.26
CA LEU A 32 19.21 -31.97 19.40
C LEU A 32 19.65 -32.61 20.73
N GLU A 33 20.03 -33.89 20.76
CA GLU A 33 20.66 -34.47 21.96
C GLU A 33 22.01 -33.82 22.27
N GLY A 34 22.78 -33.51 21.22
CA GLY A 34 24.04 -32.77 21.33
C GLY A 34 23.85 -31.35 21.88
N PHE A 35 22.80 -30.66 21.47
CA PHE A 35 22.40 -29.35 22.02
C PHE A 35 22.22 -29.44 23.54
N TRP A 36 21.31 -30.29 24.01
CA TRP A 36 21.00 -30.38 25.44
C TRP A 36 22.19 -30.84 26.29
N LEU A 37 22.99 -31.80 25.80
CA LEU A 37 24.18 -32.27 26.49
C LEU A 37 25.26 -31.19 26.55
N GLY A 38 25.56 -30.55 25.41
CA GLY A 38 26.56 -29.50 25.30
C GLY A 38 26.22 -28.29 26.17
N GLN A 39 24.96 -27.88 26.12
CA GLN A 39 24.40 -26.80 26.94
C GLN A 39 24.50 -27.14 28.43
N CYS A 40 24.10 -28.35 28.88
CA CYS A 40 24.22 -28.74 30.29
C CYS A 40 25.67 -28.77 30.79
N ILE A 41 26.61 -29.32 29.99
CA ILE A 41 28.04 -29.31 30.38
C ILE A 41 28.52 -27.86 30.53
N ALA A 42 28.15 -27.00 29.59
CA ALA A 42 28.61 -25.63 29.55
C ALA A 42 28.00 -24.78 30.69
N ASN A 43 26.68 -24.79 30.86
CA ASN A 43 25.96 -24.14 31.96
C ASN A 43 26.58 -24.48 33.32
N TRP A 44 26.71 -25.78 33.64
CA TRP A 44 27.23 -26.20 34.94
C TRP A 44 28.73 -25.89 35.11
N THR A 45 29.46 -25.72 34.00
CA THR A 45 30.86 -25.29 34.03
C THR A 45 30.97 -23.78 34.24
N GLY A 46 30.14 -22.97 33.59
CA GLY A 46 30.08 -21.52 33.78
C GLY A 46 29.56 -21.10 35.15
N LEU A 47 28.65 -21.88 35.76
CA LEU A 47 28.16 -21.68 37.13
C LEU A 47 29.27 -21.75 38.19
N VAL A 48 30.44 -22.29 37.86
CA VAL A 48 31.57 -22.31 38.80
C VAL A 48 32.04 -20.88 39.09
N THR A 49 32.01 -19.99 38.10
CA THR A 49 32.60 -18.64 38.16
C THR A 49 31.56 -17.52 38.03
N GLU A 50 30.28 -17.88 38.04
CA GLU A 50 29.16 -16.97 37.85
C GLU A 50 29.20 -15.85 38.91
N MET A 51 29.24 -14.61 38.44
CA MET A 51 29.32 -13.40 39.25
C MET A 51 30.58 -13.27 40.12
N ASP A 52 31.63 -14.04 39.87
CA ASP A 52 32.94 -13.90 40.55
C ASP A 52 33.66 -12.61 40.17
N LYS A 53 33.65 -12.32 38.87
CA LYS A 53 34.38 -11.23 38.24
C LYS A 53 33.45 -10.42 37.37
N ILE A 54 32.93 -9.32 37.90
CA ILE A 54 32.07 -8.35 37.21
C ILE A 54 32.79 -7.02 36.93
N GLY A 55 34.12 -7.00 37.10
CA GLY A 55 34.98 -5.84 36.93
C GLY A 55 35.03 -4.91 38.14
N ASP A 56 35.58 -3.71 37.91
CA ASP A 56 35.91 -2.71 38.94
C ASP A 56 35.10 -1.39 38.82
N ALA A 57 34.08 -1.38 37.96
CA ALA A 57 33.11 -0.29 37.82
C ALA A 57 32.03 -0.33 38.92
N GLY A 58 31.29 0.76 39.12
CA GLY A 58 30.08 0.78 39.96
C GLY A 58 30.27 0.48 41.46
N GLU A 59 29.23 -0.07 42.08
CA GLU A 59 29.15 -0.35 43.54
C GLU A 59 29.95 -1.59 43.93
N TYR A 60 29.88 -2.64 43.11
CA TYR A 60 30.55 -3.91 43.37
C TYR A 60 31.90 -3.97 42.64
N ARG A 61 33.00 -4.19 43.36
CA ARG A 61 34.36 -4.20 42.77
C ARG A 61 35.04 -5.52 43.06
N THR A 62 35.18 -6.33 42.03
CA THR A 62 35.63 -7.73 42.13
C THR A 62 37.11 -7.93 41.75
N GLY A 63 37.78 -6.85 41.36
CA GLY A 63 39.15 -6.85 40.89
C GLY A 63 39.27 -7.30 39.44
N ALA A 64 40.51 -7.64 39.06
CA ALA A 64 40.82 -8.12 37.72
C ALA A 64 40.06 -9.40 37.35
N PHE A 65 39.59 -9.45 36.10
CA PHE A 65 38.96 -10.64 35.52
C PHE A 65 39.92 -11.83 35.47
N TYR A 66 39.35 -13.03 35.33
CA TYR A 66 40.12 -14.24 35.14
C TYR A 66 40.88 -14.24 33.81
N THR A 67 41.99 -14.98 33.79
CA THR A 67 42.83 -15.21 32.62
C THR A 67 42.92 -16.70 32.34
N ARG A 68 43.46 -17.08 31.18
CA ARG A 68 43.71 -18.49 30.86
C ARG A 68 44.54 -19.23 31.93
N ASP A 69 45.40 -18.52 32.65
CA ASP A 69 46.24 -19.10 33.72
C ASP A 69 45.43 -19.51 34.96
N ASP A 70 44.18 -19.05 35.11
CA ASP A 70 43.32 -19.38 36.25
C ASP A 70 42.56 -20.70 36.06
N TRP A 71 42.51 -21.23 34.84
CA TRP A 71 41.95 -22.54 34.57
C TRP A 71 42.70 -23.64 35.36
N GLY A 72 41.96 -24.41 36.17
CA GLY A 72 42.50 -25.43 37.05
C GLY A 72 43.01 -24.94 38.42
N LYS A 73 42.91 -23.64 38.71
CA LYS A 73 43.15 -23.08 40.06
C LYS A 73 41.87 -23.10 40.90
N PRO A 74 41.97 -22.95 42.24
CA PRO A 74 40.80 -22.77 43.08
C PRO A 74 39.96 -21.56 42.64
N ASP A 75 38.65 -21.75 42.70
CA ASP A 75 37.64 -20.73 42.44
C ASP A 75 37.66 -19.60 43.49
N LEU A 76 37.07 -18.44 43.16
CA LEU A 76 36.92 -17.31 44.09
C LEU A 76 35.44 -17.09 44.46
N PRO A 77 35.14 -16.33 45.53
CA PRO A 77 33.76 -16.04 45.87
C PRO A 77 33.08 -15.08 44.89
N SER A 78 31.81 -15.38 44.56
CA SER A 78 30.92 -14.49 43.82
C SER A 78 30.44 -13.30 44.66
N ILE A 79 29.84 -12.29 44.02
CA ILE A 79 29.30 -11.11 44.74
C ILE A 79 28.16 -11.44 45.73
N TRP A 80 27.61 -12.65 45.68
CA TRP A 80 26.51 -13.12 46.52
C TRP A 80 26.97 -13.96 47.71
N SER A 81 28.26 -14.33 47.77
CA SER A 81 28.78 -15.29 48.75
C SER A 81 30.18 -14.91 49.23
N ASP A 82 30.47 -15.14 50.51
CA ASP A 82 31.83 -15.04 51.04
C ASP A 82 32.70 -16.29 50.74
N LYS A 83 32.14 -17.28 50.03
CA LYS A 83 32.79 -18.55 49.69
C LYS A 83 32.69 -18.86 48.19
N PRO A 84 33.70 -19.53 47.60
CA PRO A 84 33.64 -20.03 46.23
C PRO A 84 32.55 -21.09 46.02
N SER A 85 32.24 -21.36 44.76
CA SER A 85 31.25 -22.36 44.35
C SER A 85 31.61 -23.76 44.86
N GLU A 86 30.63 -24.49 45.39
CA GLU A 86 30.83 -25.89 45.82
C GLU A 86 30.70 -26.88 44.64
N LEU A 87 30.42 -26.40 43.42
CA LEU A 87 30.21 -27.22 42.23
C LEU A 87 31.48 -27.92 41.74
N SER A 88 32.63 -27.27 41.93
CA SER A 88 33.94 -27.81 41.57
C SER A 88 35.01 -27.28 42.52
N PRO A 89 36.00 -28.09 42.94
CA PRO A 89 37.10 -27.62 43.79
C PRO A 89 38.08 -26.67 43.07
N VAL A 90 37.98 -26.55 41.74
CA VAL A 90 38.81 -25.70 40.88
C VAL A 90 37.97 -25.16 39.71
N ILE A 91 38.38 -24.06 39.09
CA ILE A 91 37.79 -23.55 37.85
C ILE A 91 38.06 -24.58 36.74
N GLY A 92 37.04 -25.34 36.35
CA GLY A 92 37.17 -26.46 35.43
C GLY A 92 35.84 -27.08 35.04
N PHE A 93 35.87 -27.99 34.06
CA PHE A 93 34.66 -28.62 33.54
C PHE A 93 33.88 -29.40 34.61
N VAL A 94 32.57 -29.14 34.67
CA VAL A 94 31.64 -29.88 35.52
C VAL A 94 30.92 -30.94 34.69
N PHE A 95 31.00 -32.19 35.17
CA PHE A 95 30.44 -33.34 34.47
C PHE A 95 29.43 -34.10 35.31
N ARG A 96 28.56 -34.86 34.63
CA ARG A 96 27.73 -35.91 35.24
C ARG A 96 28.00 -37.24 34.53
N GLY A 97 28.43 -38.25 35.29
CA GLY A 97 28.60 -39.62 34.79
C GLY A 97 27.27 -40.28 34.48
N GLU A 98 27.27 -41.42 33.78
CA GLU A 98 26.05 -42.10 33.29
C GLU A 98 24.99 -42.37 34.39
N ASP A 99 25.41 -42.63 35.63
CA ASP A 99 24.51 -42.88 36.76
C ASP A 99 24.01 -41.61 37.48
N GLU A 100 24.57 -40.45 37.14
CA GLU A 100 24.23 -39.15 37.73
C GLU A 100 23.12 -38.44 36.93
N ILE A 101 22.70 -37.26 37.40
CA ILE A 101 21.60 -36.49 36.79
C ILE A 101 22.04 -35.05 36.64
N TRP A 102 21.79 -34.46 35.48
CA TRP A 102 21.93 -33.03 35.26
C TRP A 102 20.77 -32.30 35.93
N GLY A 103 21.09 -31.30 36.77
CA GLY A 103 20.06 -30.42 37.29
C GLY A 103 19.68 -29.39 36.22
N ALA A 104 18.40 -29.07 36.12
CA ALA A 104 17.95 -27.91 35.36
C ALA A 104 18.37 -26.62 36.06
N ASP A 105 18.58 -25.56 35.31
CA ASP A 105 18.97 -24.22 35.73
C ASP A 105 18.18 -23.18 34.94
N ASP A 106 18.11 -21.91 35.37
CA ASP A 106 17.29 -20.89 34.68
C ASP A 106 17.67 -20.67 33.22
N ASP A 107 18.93 -20.95 32.91
CA ASP A 107 19.54 -20.97 31.58
C ASP A 107 19.16 -22.18 30.70
N THR A 108 18.59 -23.26 31.26
CA THR A 108 18.20 -24.47 30.50
C THR A 108 16.72 -24.84 30.65
N ASP A 109 16.07 -24.35 31.71
CA ASP A 109 14.74 -24.79 32.09
C ASP A 109 13.61 -24.06 31.35
N ILE A 110 13.85 -22.82 30.92
CA ILE A 110 12.88 -22.01 30.19
C ILE A 110 12.74 -22.55 28.77
N GLU A 111 13.83 -23.00 28.13
CA GLU A 111 13.79 -23.70 26.85
C GLU A 111 13.01 -25.01 26.96
N TYR A 112 13.26 -25.79 28.02
CA TYR A 112 12.48 -27.01 28.29
C TYR A 112 10.99 -26.67 28.45
N MET A 113 10.67 -25.59 29.16
CA MET A 113 9.30 -25.15 29.39
C MET A 113 8.63 -24.74 28.08
N TYR A 114 9.24 -23.88 27.25
CA TYR A 114 8.66 -23.46 25.97
C TYR A 114 8.51 -24.63 25.01
N GLN A 115 9.49 -25.54 24.95
CA GLN A 115 9.36 -26.79 24.20
C GLN A 115 8.16 -27.62 24.70
N HIS A 116 7.99 -27.75 26.01
CA HIS A 116 6.84 -28.43 26.60
C HIS A 116 5.50 -27.74 26.25
N LEU A 117 5.47 -26.41 26.21
CA LEU A 117 4.25 -25.67 25.89
C LEU A 117 3.84 -25.84 24.42
N LEU A 118 4.78 -25.77 23.47
CA LEU A 118 4.53 -26.04 22.05
C LEU A 118 4.01 -27.47 21.82
N ASP A 119 4.63 -28.45 22.48
CA ASP A 119 4.24 -29.85 22.41
C ASP A 119 2.83 -30.07 22.97
N THR A 120 2.56 -29.62 24.20
CA THR A 120 1.29 -29.88 24.90
C THR A 120 0.10 -29.10 24.40
N ASN A 121 0.29 -27.90 23.85
CA ASN A 121 -0.78 -27.13 23.23
C ASN A 121 -1.04 -27.54 21.78
N GLU A 122 -0.19 -28.39 21.21
CA GLU A 122 -0.26 -28.81 19.81
C GLU A 122 -0.24 -27.63 18.81
N VAL A 123 0.53 -26.58 19.09
CA VAL A 123 0.68 -25.38 18.23
C VAL A 123 2.13 -25.18 17.75
N SER A 124 2.28 -24.44 16.64
CA SER A 124 3.59 -24.01 16.12
C SER A 124 4.04 -22.66 16.68
N ILE A 125 3.09 -21.79 17.07
CA ILE A 125 3.34 -20.47 17.66
C ILE A 125 2.47 -20.34 18.92
N LEU A 126 3.08 -19.95 20.04
CA LEU A 126 2.38 -19.77 21.32
C LEU A 126 1.63 -18.44 21.36
N THR A 127 0.41 -18.44 21.90
CA THR A 127 -0.30 -17.20 22.23
C THR A 127 0.19 -16.60 23.56
N ALA A 128 -0.12 -15.32 23.79
CA ALA A 128 0.23 -14.65 25.04
C ALA A 128 -0.40 -15.34 26.28
N GLU A 129 -1.63 -15.85 26.16
CA GLU A 129 -2.32 -16.59 27.21
C GLU A 129 -1.65 -17.93 27.48
N GLN A 130 -1.24 -18.66 26.44
CA GLN A 130 -0.54 -19.94 26.60
C GLN A 130 0.81 -19.75 27.30
N ILE A 131 1.54 -18.68 26.97
CA ILE A 131 2.78 -18.31 27.66
C ILE A 131 2.48 -17.99 29.13
N ARG A 132 1.52 -17.08 29.39
CA ARG A 132 1.13 -16.70 30.76
C ARG A 132 0.74 -17.92 31.60
N ASP A 133 -0.17 -18.74 31.08
CA ASP A 133 -0.70 -19.90 31.81
C ASP A 133 0.38 -20.96 32.02
N GLY A 134 1.29 -21.12 31.05
CA GLY A 134 2.49 -21.94 31.17
C GLY A 134 3.40 -21.49 32.31
N TRP A 135 3.78 -20.21 32.31
CA TRP A 135 4.61 -19.61 33.35
C TRP A 135 3.98 -19.78 34.73
N LEU A 136 2.70 -19.40 34.89
CA LEU A 136 1.96 -19.51 36.16
C LEU A 136 1.82 -20.94 36.66
N LYS A 137 1.80 -21.92 35.77
CA LYS A 137 1.69 -23.34 36.10
C LYS A 137 3.04 -23.97 36.46
N HIS A 138 4.10 -23.61 35.75
CA HIS A 138 5.37 -24.32 35.78
C HIS A 138 6.46 -23.62 36.61
N ILE A 139 6.30 -22.33 36.91
CA ILE A 139 7.22 -21.58 37.78
C ILE A 139 6.65 -21.52 39.20
N ARG A 140 7.52 -21.60 40.20
CA ARG A 140 7.11 -21.51 41.62
C ARG A 140 6.72 -20.07 41.95
N LYS A 141 5.66 -19.90 42.76
CA LYS A 141 5.15 -18.58 43.12
C LYS A 141 6.01 -17.83 44.13
N GLU A 142 6.68 -18.56 45.01
CA GLU A 142 7.55 -18.03 46.06
C GLU A 142 8.99 -18.44 45.76
N GLU A 143 9.95 -17.67 46.26
CA GLU A 143 11.37 -18.05 46.23
C GLU A 143 11.59 -19.41 46.92
N GLU A 144 12.49 -20.26 46.44
CA GLU A 144 13.44 -20.06 45.33
C GLU A 144 12.79 -20.44 43.97
N ASN A 145 12.45 -19.42 43.17
CA ASN A 145 11.79 -19.55 41.87
C ASN A 145 12.77 -19.41 40.69
N PHE A 146 14.06 -19.15 40.95
CA PHE A 146 15.13 -19.04 39.94
C PHE A 146 14.72 -18.15 38.78
N LEU A 147 14.13 -16.99 39.08
CA LEU A 147 13.93 -15.90 38.16
C LEU A 147 14.50 -14.65 38.80
N TRP A 148 15.18 -13.85 37.99
CA TRP A 148 15.76 -12.61 38.46
C TRP A 148 15.25 -11.44 37.63
N VAL A 149 15.24 -10.27 38.26
CA VAL A 149 15.15 -8.99 37.58
C VAL A 149 13.93 -8.89 36.63
N SER A 150 14.10 -8.81 35.30
CA SER A 150 12.94 -8.67 34.41
C SER A 150 12.17 -9.98 34.19
N ASN A 151 12.81 -11.14 34.29
CA ASN A 151 12.10 -12.42 34.27
C ASN A 151 11.12 -12.51 35.45
N GLU A 152 11.58 -12.13 36.65
CA GLU A 152 10.72 -12.08 37.83
C GLU A 152 9.63 -11.00 37.71
N ARG A 153 9.97 -9.81 37.19
CA ARG A 153 8.99 -8.74 36.98
C ARG A 153 7.89 -9.16 36.00
N ALA A 154 8.24 -9.82 34.90
CA ALA A 154 7.29 -10.34 33.94
C ALA A 154 6.36 -11.38 34.56
N PHE A 155 6.90 -12.31 35.36
CA PHE A 155 6.09 -13.30 36.09
C PHE A 155 5.11 -12.64 37.07
N ASN A 156 5.54 -11.63 37.81
CA ASN A 156 4.66 -10.87 38.71
C ASN A 156 3.55 -10.14 37.95
N LEU A 157 3.87 -9.50 36.83
CA LEU A 157 2.89 -8.84 35.95
C LEU A 157 1.87 -9.83 35.37
N MET A 158 2.29 -11.06 35.04
CA MET A 158 1.38 -12.12 34.61
C MET A 158 0.41 -12.56 35.71
N GLN A 159 0.85 -12.60 36.97
CA GLN A 159 -0.03 -12.86 38.11
C GLN A 159 -1.08 -11.75 38.29
N GLU A 160 -0.73 -10.52 37.93
CA GLU A 160 -1.62 -9.36 37.91
C GLU A 160 -2.55 -9.32 36.67
N GLY A 161 -2.38 -10.25 35.72
CA GLY A 161 -3.22 -10.38 34.54
C GLY A 161 -2.68 -9.69 33.27
N VAL A 162 -1.46 -9.14 33.32
CA VAL A 162 -0.79 -8.56 32.15
C VAL A 162 -0.29 -9.69 31.23
N LEU A 163 -0.52 -9.54 29.94
CA LEU A 163 -0.12 -10.51 28.92
C LEU A 163 1.14 -10.05 28.17
N PRO A 164 2.01 -10.96 27.73
CA PRO A 164 3.00 -10.64 26.69
C PRO A 164 2.31 -10.04 25.45
N PRO A 165 2.95 -9.09 24.74
CA PRO A 165 4.30 -8.60 24.99
C PRO A 165 4.36 -7.53 26.11
N HIS A 166 3.24 -7.05 26.64
CA HIS A 166 3.22 -5.92 27.59
C HIS A 166 4.00 -6.17 28.89
N THR A 167 4.25 -7.43 29.27
CA THR A 167 5.03 -7.80 30.46
C THR A 167 6.49 -7.29 30.45
N SER A 168 7.05 -6.93 29.29
CA SER A 168 8.36 -6.28 29.19
C SER A 168 8.30 -4.84 28.69
N ASP A 169 7.12 -4.21 28.66
CA ASP A 169 7.01 -2.78 28.33
C ASP A 169 7.84 -1.93 29.33
N PRO A 170 8.77 -1.07 28.85
CA PRO A 170 9.63 -0.26 29.72
C PRO A 170 8.87 0.61 30.73
N ALA A 171 7.62 0.98 30.43
CA ALA A 171 6.79 1.79 31.31
C ALA A 171 6.38 1.05 32.60
N ILE A 172 6.30 -0.29 32.56
CA ILE A 172 5.83 -1.11 33.71
C ILE A 172 6.83 -2.21 34.12
N ASN A 173 7.85 -2.45 33.31
CA ASN A 173 9.01 -3.29 33.59
C ASN A 173 10.29 -2.52 33.27
N ALA A 174 10.76 -1.72 34.25
CA ALA A 174 11.95 -0.88 34.10
C ALA A 174 13.27 -1.66 33.94
N GLU A 175 13.23 -2.99 34.07
CA GLU A 175 14.39 -3.86 33.99
C GLU A 175 14.41 -4.72 32.74
N TYR A 176 13.60 -4.41 31.73
CA TYR A 176 13.48 -5.14 30.46
C TYR A 176 14.80 -5.46 29.73
N ALA A 177 15.88 -4.74 30.06
CA ALA A 177 17.22 -4.93 29.50
C ALA A 177 18.17 -5.76 30.42
N MET A 178 17.77 -6.02 31.66
CA MET A 178 18.46 -6.91 32.60
C MET A 178 17.79 -8.29 32.59
N ILE A 179 18.16 -9.06 31.57
CA ILE A 179 17.66 -10.41 31.35
C ILE A 179 18.74 -11.30 30.75
N ASP A 180 18.57 -12.59 30.99
CA ASP A 180 19.30 -13.68 30.36
C ASP A 180 18.69 -13.99 28.98
N ALA A 181 18.69 -12.95 28.14
CA ALA A 181 18.02 -12.94 26.83
C ALA A 181 18.52 -14.04 25.88
N GLN A 182 19.72 -14.56 26.15
CA GLN A 182 20.53 -15.33 25.21
C GLN A 182 20.07 -16.78 25.14
N LEU A 183 19.56 -17.31 26.24
CA LEU A 183 19.27 -18.73 26.40
C LEU A 183 17.80 -19.09 26.40
N THR A 184 16.94 -18.19 26.84
CA THR A 184 15.53 -18.54 27.06
C THR A 184 14.74 -18.75 25.77
N THR A 185 15.30 -18.37 24.60
CA THR A 185 14.57 -18.37 23.33
C THR A 185 15.36 -18.88 22.12
N GLU A 186 16.64 -19.20 22.27
CA GLU A 186 17.46 -19.59 21.12
C GLU A 186 17.06 -20.95 20.52
N ILE A 187 16.54 -21.89 21.35
CA ILE A 187 15.98 -23.16 20.88
C ILE A 187 14.86 -23.00 19.82
N PHE A 188 14.14 -21.86 19.81
CA PHE A 188 13.15 -21.59 18.75
C PHE A 188 13.80 -21.52 17.36
N GLY A 189 15.08 -21.12 17.28
CA GLY A 189 15.88 -21.23 16.06
C GLY A 189 15.99 -22.67 15.58
N LEU A 190 16.27 -23.61 16.49
CA LEU A 190 16.39 -25.04 16.16
C LEU A 190 15.04 -25.67 15.79
N PHE A 191 13.91 -25.10 16.22
CA PHE A 191 12.58 -25.54 15.81
C PHE A 191 12.19 -25.09 14.39
N ALA A 192 12.95 -24.16 13.81
CA ALA A 192 12.73 -23.64 12.47
C ALA A 192 13.97 -23.78 11.57
N PRO A 193 14.39 -25.02 11.23
CA PRO A 193 15.62 -25.30 10.51
C PRO A 193 15.71 -24.55 9.16
N GLY A 194 16.73 -23.71 9.02
CA GLY A 194 17.03 -22.98 7.80
C GLY A 194 16.07 -21.81 7.50
N ARG A 195 15.17 -21.46 8.42
CA ARG A 195 14.18 -20.38 8.24
C ARG A 195 14.20 -19.39 9.42
N PRO A 196 15.22 -18.51 9.50
CA PRO A 196 15.32 -17.50 10.57
C PRO A 196 14.11 -16.57 10.66
N ASP A 197 13.41 -16.33 9.55
CA ASP A 197 12.16 -15.57 9.51
C ASP A 197 11.04 -16.26 10.31
N VAL A 198 10.85 -17.56 10.13
CA VAL A 198 9.87 -18.35 10.90
C VAL A 198 10.31 -18.48 12.36
N ALA A 199 11.60 -18.74 12.60
CA ALA A 199 12.16 -18.84 13.95
C ALA A 199 11.89 -17.58 14.78
N LYS A 200 12.13 -16.39 14.21
CA LYS A 200 11.88 -15.11 14.88
C LYS A 200 10.39 -14.85 15.13
N ARG A 201 9.50 -15.28 14.21
CA ARG A 201 8.04 -15.21 14.45
C ARG A 201 7.63 -16.08 15.63
N MET A 202 8.12 -17.32 15.70
CA MET A 202 7.85 -18.22 16.83
C MET A 202 8.39 -17.67 18.15
N ALA A 203 9.59 -17.10 18.13
CA ALA A 203 10.25 -16.53 19.30
C ALA A 203 9.72 -15.15 19.70
N HIS A 204 8.93 -14.47 18.87
CA HIS A 204 8.56 -13.07 19.05
C HIS A 204 7.94 -12.77 20.42
N LEU A 205 6.89 -13.50 20.80
CA LEU A 205 6.22 -13.35 22.10
C LEU A 205 7.03 -13.96 23.26
N PRO A 206 7.66 -15.14 23.14
CA PRO A 206 8.60 -15.64 24.14
C PRO A 206 9.69 -14.63 24.52
N ILE A 207 10.35 -14.01 23.53
CA ILE A 207 11.36 -12.96 23.75
C ILE A 207 10.72 -11.76 24.44
N ARG A 208 9.60 -11.27 23.90
CA ARG A 208 8.88 -10.10 24.41
C ARG A 208 8.08 -10.36 25.68
N THR A 209 8.27 -11.53 26.29
CA THR A 209 7.79 -11.79 27.65
C THR A 209 8.64 -11.02 28.64
N THR A 210 9.94 -10.93 28.43
CA THR A 210 10.91 -10.34 29.37
C THR A 210 11.82 -9.29 28.73
N ALA A 211 11.95 -9.28 27.39
CA ALA A 211 12.87 -8.40 26.67
C ALA A 211 12.18 -7.27 25.90
N ARG A 212 12.90 -6.14 25.75
CA ARG A 212 12.63 -5.06 24.79
C ARG A 212 13.94 -4.47 24.26
N GLU A 213 13.83 -3.75 23.14
CA GLU A 213 14.95 -3.02 22.50
C GLU A 213 16.17 -3.93 22.28
N ASP A 214 17.39 -3.47 22.61
CA ASP A 214 18.64 -4.21 22.44
C ASP A 214 18.58 -5.63 23.02
N ALA A 215 17.98 -5.84 24.18
CA ALA A 215 17.89 -7.19 24.77
C ALA A 215 17.02 -8.13 23.91
N ALA A 216 15.97 -7.60 23.28
CA ALA A 216 15.16 -8.38 22.34
C ALA A 216 15.92 -8.65 21.03
N TRP A 217 16.63 -7.66 20.48
CA TRP A 217 17.43 -7.84 19.26
C TRP A 217 18.58 -8.82 19.44
N ILE A 218 19.22 -8.79 20.62
CA ILE A 218 20.23 -9.77 21.03
C ILE A 218 19.63 -11.18 21.05
N SER A 219 18.44 -11.37 21.64
CA SER A 219 17.74 -12.66 21.61
C SER A 219 17.46 -13.12 20.16
N GLU A 220 16.99 -12.20 19.31
CA GLU A 220 16.71 -12.48 17.89
C GLU A 220 18.01 -12.82 17.09
N PHE A 221 19.16 -12.29 17.49
CA PHE A 221 20.48 -12.66 16.95
C PHE A 221 20.79 -14.14 17.23
N TYR A 222 20.60 -14.61 18.47
CA TYR A 222 20.81 -16.02 18.82
C TYR A 222 19.82 -16.96 18.16
N VAL A 223 18.53 -16.59 18.11
CA VAL A 223 17.50 -17.33 17.35
C VAL A 223 17.90 -17.50 15.88
N THR A 224 18.42 -16.42 15.28
CA THR A 224 18.88 -16.44 13.88
C THR A 224 20.08 -17.37 13.70
N MET A 225 21.08 -17.30 14.60
CA MET A 225 22.22 -18.21 14.60
C MET A 225 21.79 -19.68 14.65
N HIS A 226 20.86 -20.01 15.55
CA HIS A 226 20.36 -21.36 15.75
C HIS A 226 19.56 -21.87 14.55
N ALA A 227 18.72 -21.05 13.93
CA ALA A 227 18.02 -21.43 12.69
C ALA A 227 18.98 -21.75 11.54
N LEU A 228 20.07 -20.98 11.42
CA LEU A 228 21.08 -21.18 10.38
C LEU A 228 21.95 -22.42 10.60
N ALA A 229 21.94 -23.01 11.80
CA ALA A 229 22.67 -24.24 12.11
C ALA A 229 22.26 -25.44 11.24
N ALA A 230 21.03 -25.41 10.70
CA ALA A 230 20.53 -26.43 9.78
C ALA A 230 21.31 -26.49 8.45
N PHE A 231 21.98 -25.41 8.05
CA PHE A 231 22.85 -25.37 6.85
C PHE A 231 24.25 -25.93 7.10
N HIS A 232 24.57 -26.41 8.32
CA HIS A 232 25.85 -27.02 8.59
C HIS A 232 25.95 -28.43 8.01
N GLU A 233 26.76 -28.56 6.98
CA GLU A 233 27.12 -29.83 6.35
C GLU A 233 28.24 -30.54 7.11
N LYS A 234 28.14 -31.88 7.17
CA LYS A 234 29.15 -32.74 7.79
C LYS A 234 30.51 -32.57 7.12
N GLY A 235 31.51 -32.11 7.89
CA GLY A 235 32.89 -31.90 7.42
C GLY A 235 33.27 -30.44 7.17
N ARG A 236 32.31 -29.51 7.19
CA ARG A 236 32.61 -28.07 7.22
C ARG A 236 33.15 -27.68 8.61
N PRO A 237 34.25 -26.90 8.71
CA PRO A 237 34.75 -26.42 9.99
C PRO A 237 33.67 -25.65 10.77
N VAL A 238 33.48 -25.99 12.04
CA VAL A 238 32.46 -25.38 12.92
C VAL A 238 32.70 -23.88 13.04
N GLY A 239 33.93 -23.44 13.28
CA GLY A 239 34.29 -22.04 13.40
C GLY A 239 33.92 -21.20 12.16
N GLU A 240 34.12 -21.72 10.95
CA GLU A 240 33.73 -21.03 9.71
C GLU A 240 32.21 -20.89 9.58
N HIS A 241 31.45 -21.90 10.00
CA HIS A 241 30.00 -21.85 10.00
C HIS A 241 29.50 -20.81 11.02
N LEU A 242 30.04 -20.83 12.25
CA LEU A 242 29.68 -19.87 13.29
C LEU A 242 30.01 -18.42 12.91
N ALA A 243 31.18 -18.18 12.30
CA ALA A 243 31.53 -16.85 11.82
C ALA A 243 30.58 -16.38 10.70
N TRP A 244 30.20 -17.29 9.80
CA TRP A 244 29.23 -17.00 8.74
C TRP A 244 27.84 -16.71 9.31
N SER A 245 27.30 -17.56 10.17
CA SER A 245 25.98 -17.35 10.77
C SER A 245 25.98 -16.09 11.64
N ALA A 246 27.06 -15.78 12.35
CA ALA A 246 27.17 -14.57 13.17
C ALA A 246 27.14 -13.31 12.30
N SER A 247 27.79 -13.35 11.13
CA SER A 247 27.72 -12.26 10.17
C SER A 247 26.32 -12.05 9.58
N LYS A 248 25.53 -13.13 9.43
CA LYS A 248 24.14 -13.07 8.99
C LYS A 248 23.23 -12.53 10.09
N ALA A 249 23.38 -13.03 11.31
CA ALA A 249 22.61 -12.58 12.47
C ALA A 249 22.89 -11.11 12.81
N ARG A 250 24.13 -10.62 12.66
CA ARG A 250 24.49 -9.20 12.83
C ARG A 250 23.66 -8.26 11.96
N LYS A 251 23.25 -8.68 10.75
CA LYS A 251 22.38 -7.88 9.88
C LYS A 251 20.99 -7.62 10.48
N GLY A 252 20.56 -8.44 11.45
CA GLY A 252 19.30 -8.25 12.17
C GLY A 252 19.40 -7.27 13.34
N LEU A 253 20.61 -6.82 13.72
CA LEU A 253 20.80 -5.83 14.77
C LEU A 253 20.75 -4.42 14.16
N PRO A 254 19.95 -3.48 14.69
CA PRO A 254 19.94 -2.10 14.22
C PRO A 254 21.33 -1.46 14.39
N ASP A 255 21.88 -0.81 13.37
CA ASP A 255 23.24 -0.26 13.44
C ASP A 255 23.43 0.84 14.50
N THR A 256 22.33 1.44 14.96
CA THR A 256 22.35 2.42 16.06
C THR A 256 22.26 1.80 17.46
N SER A 257 22.14 0.48 17.56
CA SER A 257 22.01 -0.25 18.83
C SER A 257 23.38 -0.49 19.46
N TYR A 258 23.47 -0.55 20.79
CA TYR A 258 24.73 -0.91 21.45
C TYR A 258 25.09 -2.37 21.15
N ALA A 259 24.09 -3.23 20.89
CA ALA A 259 24.32 -4.61 20.48
C ALA A 259 25.12 -4.70 19.17
N ALA A 260 24.73 -3.93 18.15
CA ALA A 260 25.48 -3.86 16.89
C ALA A 260 26.91 -3.36 17.10
N ALA A 261 27.08 -2.29 17.89
CA ALA A 261 28.39 -1.72 18.21
C ALA A 261 29.29 -2.71 18.97
N MET A 262 28.74 -3.43 19.96
CA MET A 262 29.45 -4.47 20.71
C MET A 262 29.90 -5.61 19.80
N TYR A 263 29.03 -6.07 18.89
CA TYR A 263 29.40 -7.08 17.89
C TYR A 263 30.58 -6.64 17.03
N ASP A 264 30.49 -5.44 16.44
CA ASP A 264 31.51 -4.93 15.54
C ASP A 264 32.82 -4.67 16.28
N PHE A 265 32.74 -4.18 17.52
CA PHE A 265 33.88 -3.98 18.40
C PHE A 265 34.62 -5.29 18.70
N VAL A 266 33.92 -6.30 19.24
CA VAL A 266 34.56 -7.59 19.59
C VAL A 266 35.11 -8.28 18.35
N ARG A 267 34.36 -8.26 17.24
CA ARG A 267 34.80 -8.83 15.96
C ARG A 267 36.07 -8.15 15.44
N LYS A 268 36.17 -6.83 15.57
CA LYS A 268 37.36 -6.07 15.18
C LYS A 268 38.56 -6.40 16.05
N GLN A 269 38.38 -6.56 17.36
CA GLN A 269 39.45 -6.98 18.27
C GLN A 269 39.99 -8.35 17.89
N TYR A 270 39.10 -9.31 17.63
CA TYR A 270 39.46 -10.65 17.15
C TYR A 270 40.25 -10.59 15.84
N GLN A 271 39.75 -9.86 14.84
CA GLN A 271 40.42 -9.71 13.54
C GLN A 271 41.77 -9.00 13.63
N SER A 272 41.99 -8.19 14.65
CA SER A 272 43.25 -7.48 14.90
C SER A 272 44.30 -8.36 15.60
N GLY A 273 43.94 -9.58 16.01
CA GLY A 273 44.83 -10.52 16.69
C GLY A 273 45.11 -10.18 18.15
N VAL A 274 44.29 -9.32 18.76
CA VAL A 274 44.35 -8.99 20.19
C VAL A 274 43.94 -10.23 20.99
N PRO A 275 44.62 -10.61 22.08
CA PRO A 275 44.19 -11.74 22.93
C PRO A 275 42.78 -11.56 23.50
N TRP A 276 42.06 -12.65 23.73
CA TRP A 276 40.67 -12.60 24.22
C TRP A 276 40.56 -11.90 25.57
N GLU A 277 41.56 -12.04 26.45
CA GLU A 277 41.61 -11.36 27.75
C GLU A 277 41.59 -9.83 27.58
N GLU A 278 42.41 -9.32 26.67
CA GLU A 278 42.51 -7.88 26.38
C GLU A 278 41.25 -7.38 25.66
N ALA A 279 40.67 -8.17 24.76
CA ALA A 279 39.39 -7.83 24.13
C ALA A 279 38.24 -7.74 25.14
N ARG A 280 38.18 -8.66 26.12
CA ARG A 280 37.20 -8.67 27.22
C ARG A 280 37.43 -7.53 28.20
N ASP A 281 38.68 -7.22 28.54
CA ASP A 281 39.01 -6.07 29.41
C ASP A 281 38.63 -4.74 28.73
N GLU A 282 38.93 -4.58 27.44
CA GLU A 282 38.54 -3.38 26.69
C GLU A 282 37.03 -3.28 26.47
N LEU A 283 36.33 -4.41 26.36
CA LEU A 283 34.86 -4.44 26.36
C LEU A 283 34.31 -3.89 27.69
N HIS A 284 34.82 -4.36 28.83
CA HIS A 284 34.45 -3.84 30.16
C HIS A 284 34.71 -2.33 30.26
N GLU A 285 35.91 -1.90 29.89
CA GLU A 285 36.34 -0.51 29.92
C GLU A 285 35.46 0.39 29.03
N ARG A 286 35.18 -0.04 27.80
CA ARG A 286 34.35 0.73 26.85
C ARG A 286 32.92 0.89 27.34
N TYR A 287 32.28 -0.21 27.73
CA TYR A 287 30.84 -0.22 27.99
C TYR A 287 30.50 0.02 29.45
N GLN A 288 31.17 -0.64 30.40
CA GLN A 288 30.81 -0.51 31.80
C GLN A 288 31.50 0.64 32.54
N VAL A 289 32.71 1.06 32.12
CA VAL A 289 33.46 2.17 32.74
C VAL A 289 33.21 3.50 32.02
N ARG A 290 33.36 3.52 30.68
CA ARG A 290 33.23 4.74 29.88
C ARG A 290 31.82 5.00 29.35
N HIS A 291 30.91 4.03 29.45
CA HIS A 291 29.52 4.15 29.00
C HIS A 291 29.38 4.57 27.53
N GLU A 292 30.23 4.01 26.66
CA GLU A 292 30.24 4.32 25.23
C GLU A 292 29.11 3.61 24.45
N ASP A 293 28.89 4.09 23.21
CA ASP A 293 27.89 3.59 22.26
C ASP A 293 26.45 3.46 22.80
N GLY A 294 26.10 4.30 23.77
CA GLY A 294 24.74 4.35 24.34
C GLY A 294 24.46 3.28 25.40
N TYR A 295 25.47 2.56 25.88
CA TYR A 295 25.30 1.56 26.94
C TYR A 295 25.29 2.21 28.34
N ASP A 296 24.11 2.25 28.98
CA ASP A 296 23.93 2.82 30.32
C ASP A 296 23.27 1.81 31.28
N MET A 297 23.99 0.73 31.61
CA MET A 297 23.50 -0.30 32.54
C MET A 297 24.36 -0.43 33.80
N SER A 298 25.55 0.16 33.86
CA SER A 298 26.49 -0.04 34.97
C SER A 298 26.02 0.52 36.31
N HIS A 299 24.97 1.35 36.31
CA HIS A 299 24.36 1.90 37.52
C HIS A 299 23.27 0.99 38.12
N LYS A 300 22.91 -0.10 37.43
CA LYS A 300 21.93 -1.07 37.89
C LYS A 300 22.53 -2.07 38.90
N ILE A 301 21.69 -2.91 39.49
CA ILE A 301 22.11 -3.94 40.47
C ILE A 301 23.25 -4.81 39.91
N GLY A 302 24.25 -5.13 40.75
CA GLY A 302 25.43 -5.89 40.32
C GLY A 302 26.24 -5.21 39.21
N ASN A 303 26.18 -3.88 39.08
CA ASN A 303 26.74 -3.11 37.96
C ASN A 303 26.17 -3.52 36.58
N GLY A 304 24.91 -3.96 36.55
CA GLY A 304 24.29 -4.48 35.34
C GLY A 304 24.93 -5.77 34.84
N CYS A 305 25.42 -6.63 35.74
CA CYS A 305 26.02 -7.93 35.38
C CYS A 305 25.02 -8.91 34.74
N PHE A 306 23.72 -8.69 34.93
CA PHE A 306 22.63 -9.43 34.27
C PHE A 306 22.12 -8.74 32.99
N ALA A 307 22.76 -7.64 32.57
CA ALA A 307 22.32 -6.92 31.40
C ALA A 307 22.62 -7.72 30.13
N GLY A 308 21.60 -7.92 29.29
CA GLY A 308 21.73 -8.71 28.07
C GLY A 308 22.86 -8.22 27.16
N GLY A 309 23.19 -6.93 27.20
CA GLY A 309 24.30 -6.33 26.47
C GLY A 309 25.69 -6.78 26.89
N ILE A 310 26.08 -6.63 28.17
CA ILE A 310 27.45 -7.01 28.58
C ILE A 310 27.67 -8.52 28.42
N ASN A 311 26.65 -9.32 28.74
CA ASN A 311 26.69 -10.76 28.52
C ASN A 311 26.75 -11.07 27.02
N PHE A 312 26.14 -10.25 26.14
CA PHE A 312 26.24 -10.42 24.69
C PHE A 312 27.68 -10.19 24.23
N GLY A 313 28.31 -9.11 24.68
CA GLY A 313 29.73 -8.87 24.42
C GLY A 313 30.64 -10.01 24.93
N ALA A 314 30.43 -10.48 26.16
CA ALA A 314 31.17 -11.62 26.71
C ALA A 314 30.96 -12.91 25.89
N SER A 315 29.72 -13.17 25.47
CA SER A 315 29.39 -14.29 24.58
C SER A 315 30.15 -14.18 23.26
N LEU A 316 30.24 -13.01 22.65
CA LEU A 316 30.93 -12.81 21.37
C LEU A 316 32.43 -13.04 21.50
N VAL A 317 33.02 -12.70 22.65
CA VAL A 317 34.43 -13.02 22.92
C VAL A 317 34.61 -14.54 22.90
N SER A 318 33.81 -15.29 23.64
CA SER A 318 33.91 -16.76 23.63
C SER A 318 33.59 -17.39 22.27
N LEU A 319 32.66 -16.81 21.50
CA LEU A 319 32.31 -17.25 20.15
C LEU A 319 33.48 -17.13 19.18
N PHE A 320 34.05 -15.92 19.04
CA PHE A 320 35.08 -15.65 18.05
C PHE A 320 36.42 -16.26 18.44
N TYR A 321 36.81 -16.17 19.70
CA TYR A 321 38.11 -16.67 20.16
C TYR A 321 38.13 -18.17 20.45
N GLY A 322 36.98 -18.81 20.62
CA GLY A 322 36.89 -20.26 20.71
C GLY A 322 36.94 -20.96 19.35
N GLU A 323 36.73 -20.24 18.24
CA GLU A 323 36.89 -20.73 16.86
C GLU A 323 36.11 -22.03 16.54
N GLY A 324 35.01 -22.27 17.26
CA GLY A 324 34.17 -23.47 17.13
C GLY A 324 34.72 -24.72 17.83
N ASP A 325 35.79 -24.62 18.62
CA ASP A 325 36.22 -25.68 19.54
C ASP A 325 35.37 -25.64 20.81
N LEU A 326 34.59 -26.69 21.05
CA LEU A 326 33.66 -26.77 22.20
C LEU A 326 34.35 -26.49 23.54
N LYS A 327 35.54 -27.06 23.76
CA LYS A 327 36.25 -26.94 25.04
C LYS A 327 36.81 -25.55 25.23
N GLU A 328 37.42 -24.98 24.21
CA GLU A 328 38.03 -23.66 24.29
C GLU A 328 36.94 -22.57 24.37
N THR A 329 35.85 -22.68 23.62
CA THR A 329 34.70 -21.77 23.73
C THR A 329 34.12 -21.77 25.15
N ILE A 330 33.87 -22.95 25.73
CA ILE A 330 33.36 -23.05 27.12
C ILE A 330 34.36 -22.44 28.10
N LYS A 331 35.65 -22.77 28.00
CA LYS A 331 36.68 -22.21 28.89
C LYS A 331 36.72 -20.68 28.85
N ILE A 332 36.72 -20.10 27.65
CA ILE A 332 36.78 -18.65 27.48
C ILE A 332 35.53 -18.01 28.09
N GLY A 333 34.34 -18.56 27.83
CA GLY A 333 33.09 -18.07 28.42
C GLY A 333 33.09 -18.14 29.96
N THR A 334 33.55 -19.26 30.54
CA THR A 334 33.69 -19.42 32.00
C THR A 334 34.64 -18.35 32.58
N LEU A 335 35.74 -18.06 31.89
CA LEU A 335 36.74 -17.10 32.38
C LEU A 335 36.44 -15.64 32.00
N ALA A 336 35.41 -15.39 31.18
CA ALA A 336 35.08 -14.04 30.71
C ALA A 336 34.57 -13.14 31.85
N GLY A 337 33.96 -13.72 32.88
CA GLY A 337 33.33 -12.99 33.99
C GLY A 337 31.85 -12.71 33.75
N TRP A 338 31.24 -11.91 34.63
CA TRP A 338 29.80 -11.64 34.71
C TRP A 338 28.98 -12.90 34.88
N ASP A 339 27.94 -13.06 34.07
CA ASP A 339 27.00 -14.16 34.07
C ASP A 339 27.57 -15.29 33.22
N SER A 340 28.55 -16.05 33.74
CA SER A 340 29.43 -16.87 32.89
C SER A 340 28.85 -18.21 32.43
N ASP A 341 27.83 -18.73 33.10
CA ASP A 341 26.99 -19.84 32.62
C ASP A 341 26.18 -19.48 31.38
N ASN A 342 25.71 -18.25 31.28
CA ASN A 342 24.87 -17.80 30.17
C ASN A 342 25.54 -17.89 28.76
N PRO A 343 26.68 -17.23 28.51
CA PRO A 343 27.38 -17.33 27.23
C PRO A 343 27.94 -18.73 26.99
N THR A 344 28.27 -19.47 28.05
CA THR A 344 28.79 -20.83 27.89
C THR A 344 27.69 -21.79 27.48
N ALA A 345 26.52 -21.76 28.12
CA ALA A 345 25.38 -22.58 27.75
C ALA A 345 24.93 -22.30 26.31
N THR A 346 24.89 -21.03 25.89
CA THR A 346 24.50 -20.61 24.52
C THR A 346 25.36 -21.31 23.48
N TRP A 347 26.69 -21.16 23.60
CA TRP A 347 27.60 -21.75 22.62
C TRP A 347 27.85 -23.22 22.82
N GLY A 348 27.78 -23.72 24.06
CA GLY A 348 27.82 -25.14 24.37
C GLY A 348 26.67 -25.88 23.71
N GLY A 349 25.47 -25.31 23.75
CA GLY A 349 24.29 -25.77 23.04
C GLY A 349 24.47 -25.74 21.53
N LEU A 350 24.76 -24.57 20.95
CA LEU A 350 24.90 -24.44 19.50
C LEU A 350 26.03 -25.31 18.91
N ILE A 351 27.21 -25.31 19.53
CA ILE A 351 28.33 -26.15 19.08
C ILE A 351 27.99 -27.63 19.28
N GLY A 352 27.39 -27.98 20.43
CA GLY A 352 26.90 -29.32 20.71
C GLY A 352 25.89 -29.81 19.66
N PHE A 353 25.01 -28.92 19.19
CA PHE A 353 24.09 -29.19 18.10
C PHE A 353 24.84 -29.44 16.78
N LEU A 354 25.81 -28.61 16.43
CA LEU A 354 26.56 -28.72 15.18
C LEU A 354 27.38 -30.03 15.09
N ILE A 355 27.97 -30.47 16.21
CA ILE A 355 28.81 -31.68 16.25
C ILE A 355 28.05 -32.96 16.67
N GLY A 356 26.83 -32.81 17.18
CA GLY A 356 26.02 -33.93 17.69
C GLY A 356 26.48 -34.44 19.05
N LYS A 357 25.61 -35.20 19.73
CA LYS A 357 25.92 -35.84 21.03
C LYS A 357 27.23 -36.63 20.98
N SER A 358 27.41 -37.41 19.91
CA SER A 358 28.60 -38.23 19.72
C SER A 358 29.87 -37.37 19.61
N GLY A 359 29.77 -36.22 18.93
CA GLY A 359 30.87 -35.26 18.82
C GLY A 359 31.18 -34.57 20.15
N VAL A 360 30.19 -34.32 21.01
CA VAL A 360 30.42 -33.81 22.37
C VAL A 360 31.18 -34.84 23.20
N GLU A 361 30.75 -36.11 23.18
CA GLU A 361 31.41 -37.20 23.91
C GLU A 361 32.84 -37.46 23.40
N GLU A 362 33.06 -37.45 22.09
CA GLU A 362 34.39 -37.55 21.49
C GLU A 362 35.29 -36.39 21.92
N SER A 363 34.74 -35.16 21.90
CA SER A 363 35.46 -33.95 22.30
C SER A 363 36.02 -34.09 23.72
N PHE A 364 35.28 -34.67 24.66
CA PHE A 364 35.71 -34.92 26.03
C PHE A 364 36.36 -36.29 26.29
N GLY A 365 36.30 -37.21 25.32
CA GLY A 365 36.82 -38.57 25.43
C GLY A 365 36.08 -39.42 26.47
N ARG A 366 34.78 -39.16 26.68
CA ARG A 366 33.95 -39.85 27.68
C ARG A 366 32.46 -39.79 27.33
N THR A 367 31.70 -40.73 27.87
CA THR A 367 30.24 -40.74 27.86
C THR A 367 29.67 -39.96 29.06
N PHE A 368 28.44 -39.49 28.92
CA PHE A 368 27.76 -38.65 29.91
C PHE A 368 26.35 -39.15 30.25
N SER A 369 25.82 -38.67 31.39
CA SER A 369 24.39 -38.84 31.68
C SER A 369 23.53 -38.19 30.60
N ASP A 370 22.44 -38.87 30.24
CA ASP A 370 21.37 -38.32 29.42
C ASP A 370 20.17 -37.81 30.24
N ARG A 371 20.25 -37.87 31.58
CA ARG A 371 19.12 -37.58 32.48
C ARG A 371 19.10 -36.12 32.92
N TYR A 372 17.94 -35.47 32.81
CA TYR A 372 17.74 -34.05 33.10
C TYR A 372 16.62 -33.83 34.12
N ASN A 373 16.89 -33.14 35.23
CA ASN A 373 15.94 -32.89 36.32
C ASN A 373 15.34 -31.47 36.26
N ILE A 374 14.26 -31.31 35.49
CA ILE A 374 13.49 -30.06 35.37
C ILE A 374 12.87 -29.62 36.71
N HIS A 375 12.59 -30.54 37.63
CA HIS A 375 12.02 -30.20 38.94
C HIS A 375 13.02 -29.60 39.94
N ARG A 376 14.31 -29.45 39.58
CA ARG A 376 15.25 -28.65 40.38
C ARG A 376 14.71 -27.22 40.53
N THR A 377 14.42 -26.56 39.42
CA THR A 377 14.04 -25.14 39.35
C THR A 377 12.57 -24.90 39.03
N ARG A 378 11.89 -25.85 38.38
CA ARG A 378 10.50 -25.70 37.94
C ARG A 378 9.56 -26.76 38.55
N GLN A 379 8.27 -26.72 38.20
CA GLN A 379 7.25 -27.61 38.76
C GLN A 379 6.17 -27.99 37.74
N GLY A 380 5.24 -28.87 38.12
CA GLY A 380 4.04 -29.15 37.35
C GLY A 380 4.25 -29.94 36.04
N PHE A 381 5.48 -30.33 35.71
CA PHE A 381 5.78 -31.18 34.57
C PHE A 381 5.46 -32.66 34.84
N PRO A 382 4.94 -33.40 33.84
CA PRO A 382 4.59 -34.82 34.00
C PRO A 382 5.81 -35.73 34.20
N ARG A 383 6.99 -35.32 33.75
CA ARG A 383 8.27 -36.01 33.94
C ARG A 383 9.21 -35.13 34.77
N PRO A 384 9.34 -35.38 36.09
CA PRO A 384 10.28 -34.65 36.94
C PRO A 384 11.74 -34.79 36.50
N VAL A 385 12.10 -35.99 36.03
CA VAL A 385 13.37 -36.31 35.40
C VAL A 385 13.07 -36.81 33.98
N ASP A 386 13.62 -36.12 32.99
CA ASP A 386 13.51 -36.44 31.57
C ASP A 386 14.84 -36.99 31.03
N THR A 387 14.88 -37.34 29.74
CA THR A 387 16.11 -37.74 29.03
C THR A 387 16.34 -36.88 27.80
N PHE A 388 17.59 -36.60 27.45
CA PHE A 388 17.93 -35.83 26.25
C PHE A 388 17.34 -36.46 24.98
N SER A 389 17.31 -37.79 24.88
CA SER A 389 16.65 -38.47 23.75
C SER A 389 15.15 -38.18 23.69
N HIS A 390 14.44 -38.19 24.83
CA HIS A 390 13.01 -37.86 24.83
C HIS A 390 12.75 -36.37 24.54
N MET A 391 13.60 -35.48 25.05
CA MET A 391 13.54 -34.04 24.75
C MET A 391 13.83 -33.74 23.27
N ALA A 392 14.78 -34.45 22.67
CA ALA A 392 15.05 -34.37 21.23
C ALA A 392 13.86 -34.87 20.40
N GLN A 393 13.25 -35.99 20.77
CA GLN A 393 12.06 -36.51 20.07
C GLN A 393 10.85 -35.57 20.16
N ARG A 394 10.64 -34.92 21.31
CA ARG A 394 9.65 -33.84 21.44
C ARG A 394 9.95 -32.70 20.45
N GLY A 395 11.21 -32.29 20.37
CA GLY A 395 11.67 -31.27 19.41
C GLY A 395 11.38 -31.66 17.96
N ILE A 396 11.63 -32.91 17.58
CA ILE A 396 11.28 -33.42 16.24
C ILE A 396 9.77 -33.28 15.97
N GLY A 397 8.90 -33.63 16.93
CA GLY A 397 7.46 -33.49 16.75
C GLY A 397 6.99 -32.04 16.57
N ILE A 398 7.64 -31.09 17.26
CA ILE A 398 7.39 -29.65 17.07
C ILE A 398 7.86 -29.22 15.67
N ILE A 399 9.06 -29.65 15.25
CA ILE A 399 9.60 -29.27 13.94
C ILE A 399 8.77 -29.86 12.80
N ASP A 400 8.29 -31.11 12.91
CA ASP A 400 7.37 -31.69 11.93
C ASP A 400 6.19 -30.74 11.68
N ARG A 401 5.57 -30.26 12.78
CA ARG A 401 4.44 -29.33 12.74
C ARG A 401 4.83 -27.99 12.12
N VAL A 402 5.94 -27.39 12.56
CA VAL A 402 6.41 -26.10 12.04
C VAL A 402 6.75 -26.18 10.55
N VAL A 403 7.38 -27.27 10.11
CA VAL A 403 7.71 -27.48 8.69
C VAL A 403 6.44 -27.54 7.84
N GLU A 404 5.41 -28.24 8.30
CA GLU A 404 4.14 -28.38 7.57
C GLU A 404 3.28 -27.11 7.64
N GLU A 405 3.12 -26.51 8.82
CA GLU A 405 2.20 -25.40 9.07
C GLU A 405 2.80 -24.03 8.73
N GLU A 406 4.07 -23.80 9.07
CA GLU A 406 4.68 -22.46 9.02
C GLU A 406 5.65 -22.27 7.85
N MET A 407 6.20 -23.36 7.32
CA MET A 407 7.23 -23.30 6.27
C MET A 407 6.75 -23.77 4.90
N GLN A 408 5.53 -24.30 4.80
CA GLN A 408 5.01 -24.95 3.58
C GLN A 408 5.92 -26.07 3.07
N GLY A 409 6.64 -26.72 3.99
CA GLY A 409 7.46 -27.88 3.72
C GLY A 409 6.65 -29.17 3.76
N THR A 410 7.35 -30.29 3.56
CA THR A 410 6.74 -31.61 3.66
C THR A 410 7.60 -32.55 4.50
N VAL A 411 6.93 -33.38 5.30
CA VAL A 411 7.53 -34.55 5.93
C VAL A 411 7.40 -35.72 4.94
N ASP A 412 8.50 -36.35 4.56
CA ASP A 412 8.52 -37.41 3.55
C ASP A 412 7.75 -38.67 4.02
N PRO A 413 7.02 -39.39 3.15
CA PRO A 413 6.23 -40.57 3.49
C PRO A 413 6.97 -41.72 4.17
N ASP A 414 8.29 -41.86 3.97
CA ASP A 414 9.12 -42.86 4.66
C ASP A 414 9.48 -42.44 6.11
N GLY A 415 9.20 -41.19 6.47
CA GLY A 415 9.24 -40.67 7.85
C GLY A 415 10.59 -40.15 8.35
N ASP A 416 11.64 -40.04 7.54
CA ASP A 416 12.96 -39.57 8.02
C ASP A 416 13.46 -38.25 7.42
N LEU A 417 12.70 -37.59 6.54
CA LEU A 417 13.16 -36.37 5.86
C LEU A 417 12.17 -35.22 6.00
N TRP A 418 12.68 -34.03 6.28
CA TRP A 418 12.01 -32.76 6.00
C TRP A 418 12.47 -32.22 4.65
N LYS A 419 11.52 -31.79 3.82
CA LYS A 419 11.78 -30.99 2.61
C LYS A 419 11.24 -29.59 2.87
N ILE A 420 12.14 -28.65 3.09
CA ILE A 420 11.84 -27.29 3.51
C ILE A 420 12.09 -26.38 2.31
N PRO A 421 11.08 -25.67 1.77
CA PRO A 421 11.29 -24.76 0.67
C PRO A 421 12.14 -23.57 1.12
N ALA A 422 12.90 -23.02 0.19
CA ALA A 422 13.54 -21.72 0.35
C ALA A 422 12.50 -20.68 0.79
N LYS A 423 12.95 -19.65 1.56
CA LYS A 423 12.09 -18.52 1.95
C LYS A 423 11.33 -18.02 0.71
N PRO A 424 9.99 -18.13 0.66
CA PRO A 424 9.21 -17.45 -0.35
C PRO A 424 9.52 -15.97 -0.20
N THR A 425 9.92 -15.27 -1.25
CA THR A 425 10.31 -13.85 -1.14
C THR A 425 9.15 -12.97 -0.66
N GLY A 426 7.93 -13.51 -0.54
CA GLY A 426 6.76 -12.92 0.12
C GLY A 426 6.18 -11.78 -0.70
N MET A 427 7.03 -10.86 -1.11
CA MET A 427 6.75 -9.82 -2.09
C MET A 427 7.01 -10.33 -3.50
N SER A 428 6.10 -9.98 -4.41
CA SER A 428 6.29 -10.16 -5.84
C SER A 428 7.04 -8.96 -6.40
N MET A 429 8.26 -9.17 -6.90
CA MET A 429 9.03 -8.15 -7.61
C MET A 429 8.79 -8.24 -9.11
N GLN A 430 8.53 -7.09 -9.75
CA GLN A 430 8.36 -7.00 -11.19
C GLN A 430 9.15 -5.80 -11.75
N THR A 431 9.76 -5.95 -12.91
CA THR A 431 10.31 -4.83 -13.68
C THR A 431 9.38 -4.53 -14.84
N ILE A 432 8.86 -3.32 -14.88
CA ILE A 432 7.86 -2.90 -15.85
C ILE A 432 8.49 -1.94 -16.84
N VAL A 433 8.20 -2.16 -18.12
CA VAL A 433 8.53 -1.26 -19.22
C VAL A 433 7.25 -0.54 -19.61
N PHE A 434 7.27 0.80 -19.68
CA PHE A 434 6.05 1.58 -19.91
C PHE A 434 6.29 2.82 -20.77
N PRO A 435 5.24 3.34 -21.44
CA PRO A 435 5.34 4.56 -22.23
C PRO A 435 5.38 5.79 -21.31
N ALA A 436 6.37 6.66 -21.50
CA ALA A 436 6.51 7.93 -20.78
C ALA A 436 6.56 9.13 -21.76
N PRO A 437 5.40 9.70 -22.14
CA PRO A 437 5.30 10.81 -23.10
C PRO A 437 6.14 12.05 -22.75
N SER A 438 6.42 12.26 -21.47
CA SER A 438 7.18 13.40 -20.93
C SER A 438 8.67 13.30 -21.25
N VAL A 439 9.19 12.09 -21.39
CA VAL A 439 10.59 11.83 -21.77
C VAL A 439 10.74 11.06 -23.09
N ALA A 440 9.67 11.01 -23.89
CA ALA A 440 9.65 10.37 -25.19
C ALA A 440 10.74 10.95 -26.13
N PRO A 441 11.32 10.13 -27.04
CA PRO A 441 10.97 8.75 -27.36
C PRO A 441 11.67 7.68 -26.49
N ARG A 442 12.11 7.98 -25.26
CA ARG A 442 12.76 6.98 -24.39
C ARG A 442 11.79 5.89 -23.94
N GLU A 443 12.30 4.67 -23.89
CA GLU A 443 11.62 3.55 -23.23
C GLU A 443 12.00 3.58 -21.74
N MET A 444 11.02 3.81 -20.87
CA MET A 444 11.26 3.95 -19.44
C MET A 444 10.88 2.66 -18.70
N ARG A 445 11.52 2.46 -17.55
CA ARG A 445 11.33 1.28 -16.70
C ARG A 445 11.22 1.67 -15.24
N PHE A 446 10.50 0.85 -14.47
CA PHE A 446 10.54 0.90 -13.01
C PHE A 446 10.49 -0.52 -12.44
N THR A 447 11.08 -0.72 -11.27
CA THR A 447 10.87 -1.93 -10.47
C THR A 447 9.76 -1.67 -9.47
N ILE A 448 8.89 -2.64 -9.27
CA ILE A 448 7.83 -2.60 -8.26
C ILE A 448 7.92 -3.80 -7.33
N LEU A 449 7.77 -3.55 -6.03
CA LEU A 449 7.57 -4.58 -5.01
C LEU A 449 6.11 -4.55 -4.57
N LEU A 450 5.44 -5.69 -4.76
CA LEU A 450 4.06 -5.89 -4.32
C LEU A 450 4.05 -6.60 -2.95
N PRO A 451 3.19 -6.19 -2.00
CA PRO A 451 3.14 -6.78 -0.67
C PRO A 451 2.70 -8.25 -0.72
N GLU A 452 2.94 -8.96 0.39
CA GLU A 452 2.59 -10.39 0.49
C GLU A 452 1.08 -10.60 0.37
N GLY A 453 0.69 -11.62 -0.41
CA GLY A 453 -0.72 -11.92 -0.68
C GLY A 453 -1.42 -10.90 -1.59
N TYR A 454 -0.68 -9.99 -2.24
CA TYR A 454 -1.26 -8.98 -3.13
C TYR A 454 -2.19 -9.60 -4.18
N GLU A 455 -1.77 -10.67 -4.87
CA GLU A 455 -2.58 -11.30 -5.93
C GLU A 455 -3.88 -11.95 -5.42
N ASP A 456 -3.92 -12.32 -4.14
CA ASP A 456 -5.07 -12.97 -3.51
C ASP A 456 -5.96 -11.98 -2.73
N SER A 457 -5.67 -10.68 -2.80
CA SER A 457 -6.30 -9.61 -2.02
C SER A 457 -6.89 -8.51 -2.93
N ASP A 458 -8.12 -8.09 -2.62
CA ASP A 458 -8.78 -6.94 -3.27
C ASP A 458 -8.44 -5.60 -2.59
N LYS A 459 -7.54 -5.58 -1.59
CA LYS A 459 -7.16 -4.37 -0.88
C LYS A 459 -6.39 -3.40 -1.79
N SER A 460 -6.64 -2.11 -1.59
CA SER A 460 -5.74 -1.04 -2.04
C SER A 460 -4.60 -0.84 -1.04
N TYR A 461 -3.43 -0.44 -1.55
CA TYR A 461 -2.22 -0.28 -0.76
C TYR A 461 -1.65 1.13 -0.90
N PRO A 462 -1.06 1.72 0.17
CA PRO A 462 -0.24 2.91 0.03
C PRO A 462 0.93 2.64 -0.92
N VAL A 463 1.51 3.71 -1.48
CA VAL A 463 2.60 3.62 -2.44
C VAL A 463 3.76 4.52 -2.04
N LEU A 464 4.94 3.93 -1.95
CA LEU A 464 6.20 4.64 -1.73
C LEU A 464 7.02 4.67 -3.03
N TYR A 465 7.27 5.88 -3.53
CA TYR A 465 8.12 6.11 -4.71
C TYR A 465 9.56 6.41 -4.28
N LEU A 466 10.52 5.58 -4.67
CA LEU A 466 11.93 5.69 -4.28
C LEU A 466 12.84 6.05 -5.45
N LEU A 467 13.30 7.29 -5.45
CA LEU A 467 14.18 7.87 -6.47
C LEU A 467 15.64 7.44 -6.24
N HIS A 468 16.30 6.97 -7.28
CA HIS A 468 17.70 6.55 -7.22
C HIS A 468 18.67 7.75 -7.25
N GLY A 469 19.89 7.54 -6.78
CA GLY A 469 20.95 8.55 -6.78
C GLY A 469 21.75 8.63 -8.08
N TYR A 470 22.79 9.45 -8.07
CA TYR A 470 23.69 9.62 -9.21
C TYR A 470 24.33 8.28 -9.62
N GLY A 471 24.25 7.93 -10.91
CA GLY A 471 24.74 6.68 -11.49
C GLY A 471 23.86 5.45 -11.21
N GLY A 472 22.77 5.62 -10.45
CA GLY A 472 21.81 4.56 -10.15
C GLY A 472 20.79 4.30 -11.25
N ASN A 473 19.84 3.41 -10.98
CA ASN A 473 18.71 3.07 -11.83
C ASN A 473 17.57 2.44 -11.00
N HIS A 474 16.55 1.91 -11.67
CA HIS A 474 15.36 1.27 -11.10
C HIS A 474 15.60 0.04 -10.17
N ILE A 475 16.82 -0.50 -10.04
CA ILE A 475 17.13 -1.59 -9.10
C ILE A 475 18.07 -1.16 -7.96
N GLN A 476 18.54 0.10 -7.93
CA GLN A 476 19.52 0.53 -6.94
C GLN A 476 19.07 0.32 -5.48
N TRP A 477 17.79 0.55 -5.19
CA TRP A 477 17.24 0.33 -3.85
C TRP A 477 17.15 -1.15 -3.46
N ILE A 478 17.04 -2.07 -4.43
CA ILE A 478 17.13 -3.53 -4.19
C ILE A 478 18.53 -3.91 -3.74
N GLU A 479 19.56 -3.33 -4.36
CA GLU A 479 20.96 -3.53 -3.96
C GLU A 479 21.23 -3.10 -2.51
N PHE A 480 20.40 -2.17 -1.99
CA PHE A 480 20.44 -1.66 -0.62
C PHE A 480 19.42 -2.32 0.33
N GLY A 481 18.76 -3.40 -0.09
CA GLY A 481 17.90 -4.19 0.79
C GLY A 481 16.55 -3.55 1.12
N VAL A 482 15.97 -2.78 0.19
CA VAL A 482 14.62 -2.23 0.36
C VAL A 482 13.56 -3.33 0.53
N GLU A 483 13.80 -4.52 -0.02
CA GLU A 483 12.92 -5.69 0.16
C GLU A 483 12.81 -6.04 1.64
N GLU A 484 13.93 -6.09 2.36
CA GLU A 484 13.94 -6.35 3.79
C GLU A 484 13.31 -5.22 4.61
N ALA A 485 13.44 -3.97 4.17
CA ALA A 485 12.80 -2.82 4.82
C ALA A 485 11.27 -2.85 4.66
N ALA A 486 10.77 -3.34 3.53
CA ALA A 486 9.35 -3.41 3.22
C ALA A 486 8.61 -4.57 3.90
N ILE A 487 9.33 -5.62 4.36
CA ILE A 487 8.71 -6.77 5.05
C ILE A 487 7.87 -6.31 6.25
N GLY A 488 6.64 -6.82 6.34
CA GLY A 488 5.71 -6.52 7.44
C GLY A 488 4.92 -5.22 7.27
N HIS A 489 5.06 -4.54 6.12
CA HIS A 489 4.28 -3.36 5.77
C HIS A 489 3.40 -3.68 4.55
N ASP A 490 2.09 -3.43 4.66
CA ASP A 490 1.15 -3.56 3.55
C ASP A 490 1.33 -2.35 2.61
N LEU A 491 2.43 -2.34 1.84
CA LEU A 491 2.90 -1.21 1.05
C LEU A 491 3.39 -1.66 -0.33
N ILE A 492 3.05 -0.90 -1.37
CA ILE A 492 3.69 -1.01 -2.68
C ILE A 492 4.91 -0.10 -2.72
N VAL A 493 6.06 -0.60 -3.21
CA VAL A 493 7.27 0.20 -3.40
C VAL A 493 7.58 0.29 -4.89
N VAL A 494 7.72 1.51 -5.42
CA VAL A 494 8.01 1.79 -6.84
C VAL A 494 9.36 2.47 -6.96
N MET A 495 10.24 1.92 -7.77
CA MET A 495 11.61 2.40 -7.99
C MET A 495 11.80 2.73 -9.48
N PRO A 496 11.57 3.98 -9.91
CA PRO A 496 11.69 4.36 -11.32
C PRO A 496 13.15 4.51 -11.77
N ASP A 497 13.39 4.29 -13.06
CA ASP A 497 14.64 4.68 -13.72
C ASP A 497 14.55 6.15 -14.16
N ALA A 498 15.61 6.92 -13.94
CA ALA A 498 15.70 8.31 -14.37
C ALA A 498 17.12 8.72 -14.82
N ALA A 499 18.07 7.79 -14.91
CA ALA A 499 19.48 8.10 -15.15
C ALA A 499 19.97 9.30 -14.30
N ASN A 500 20.77 10.23 -14.85
CA ASN A 500 21.35 11.35 -14.11
C ASN A 500 20.60 12.68 -14.34
N ALA A 501 19.29 12.67 -14.10
CA ALA A 501 18.39 13.74 -14.53
C ALA A 501 18.12 14.89 -13.53
N GLU A 502 18.58 14.77 -12.28
CA GLU A 502 18.19 15.63 -11.14
C GLU A 502 16.66 15.77 -10.91
N TYR A 503 15.84 14.97 -11.58
CA TYR A 503 14.38 14.90 -11.42
C TYR A 503 13.65 16.25 -11.61
N VAL A 504 14.16 17.10 -12.51
CA VAL A 504 13.54 18.37 -12.91
C VAL A 504 13.16 18.37 -14.39
N ASN A 505 12.26 19.25 -14.81
CA ASN A 505 11.93 19.42 -16.23
C ASN A 505 12.98 20.26 -16.98
N TRP A 506 13.46 19.78 -18.14
CA TRP A 506 14.45 20.45 -18.99
C TRP A 506 13.83 20.82 -20.34
N ALA A 507 14.29 21.94 -20.93
CA ALA A 507 13.75 22.40 -22.21
C ALA A 507 14.48 21.68 -23.33
N VAL A 508 13.71 20.95 -24.15
CA VAL A 508 14.05 20.25 -25.40
C VAL A 508 15.55 20.30 -25.73
N PRO A 509 16.35 19.31 -25.32
CA PRO A 509 17.71 19.18 -25.79
C PRO A 509 17.75 19.21 -27.33
N GLY A 510 18.80 19.81 -27.88
CA GLY A 510 18.99 19.96 -29.33
C GLY A 510 19.19 18.65 -30.10
N ASP A 511 18.98 17.50 -29.46
CA ASP A 511 19.14 16.14 -29.97
C ASP A 511 17.80 15.43 -30.29
N GLY A 512 16.66 16.06 -30.01
CA GLY A 512 15.33 15.56 -30.37
C GLY A 512 14.62 14.73 -29.30
N PHE A 513 15.19 14.61 -28.10
CA PHE A 513 14.52 14.00 -26.93
C PHE A 513 13.77 15.06 -26.10
N LYS A 514 12.76 14.65 -25.32
CA LYS A 514 12.17 15.48 -24.26
C LYS A 514 12.80 15.10 -22.93
N ASP A 515 13.09 16.07 -22.07
CA ASP A 515 13.77 15.84 -20.79
C ASP A 515 12.90 16.36 -19.63
N ASN A 516 11.59 16.09 -19.67
CA ASN A 516 10.66 16.51 -18.61
C ASN A 516 10.60 15.45 -17.48
N TRP A 517 11.63 15.40 -16.64
CA TRP A 517 11.78 14.34 -15.64
C TRP A 517 10.85 14.48 -14.42
N GLU A 518 10.45 15.70 -14.08
CA GLU A 518 9.45 15.93 -13.04
C GLU A 518 8.08 15.46 -13.54
N ASP A 519 7.68 15.87 -14.75
CA ASP A 519 6.43 15.42 -15.39
C ASP A 519 6.42 13.89 -15.56
N TYR A 520 7.57 13.28 -15.88
CA TYR A 520 7.70 11.82 -15.93
C TYR A 520 7.34 11.15 -14.60
N ILE A 521 7.79 11.68 -13.47
CA ILE A 521 7.44 11.11 -12.16
C ILE A 521 5.98 11.41 -11.83
N VAL A 522 5.58 12.68 -11.85
CA VAL A 522 4.29 13.11 -11.28
C VAL A 522 3.09 12.89 -12.20
N GLN A 523 3.31 12.84 -13.52
CA GLN A 523 2.24 12.61 -14.50
C GLN A 523 2.31 11.19 -15.07
N ASP A 524 3.45 10.79 -15.66
CA ASP A 524 3.51 9.53 -16.42
C ASP A 524 3.55 8.31 -15.48
N LEU A 525 4.51 8.27 -14.54
CA LEU A 525 4.75 7.11 -13.68
C LEU A 525 3.62 6.91 -12.67
N ILE A 526 3.26 7.95 -11.90
CA ILE A 526 2.22 7.84 -10.87
C ILE A 526 0.88 7.43 -11.51
N SER A 527 0.47 8.08 -12.60
CA SER A 527 -0.75 7.69 -13.31
C SER A 527 -0.68 6.26 -13.83
N TYR A 528 0.49 5.79 -14.31
CA TYR A 528 0.64 4.41 -14.75
C TYR A 528 0.50 3.43 -13.59
N VAL A 529 1.17 3.67 -12.46
CA VAL A 529 1.09 2.82 -11.26
C VAL A 529 -0.34 2.80 -10.73
N ASP A 530 -0.95 3.97 -10.58
CA ASP A 530 -2.32 4.13 -10.15
C ASP A 530 -3.35 3.66 -11.18
N ALA A 531 -2.97 3.30 -12.42
CA ALA A 531 -3.86 2.68 -13.42
C ALA A 531 -3.69 1.15 -13.53
N HIS A 532 -2.57 0.59 -13.07
CA HIS A 532 -2.26 -0.83 -13.21
C HIS A 532 -2.19 -1.61 -11.89
N TYR A 533 -2.06 -0.93 -10.73
CA TYR A 533 -1.96 -1.56 -9.41
C TYR A 533 -3.06 -1.08 -8.44
N ARG A 534 -3.38 -1.86 -7.40
CA ARG A 534 -4.39 -1.51 -6.38
C ARG A 534 -3.77 -0.56 -5.37
N THR A 535 -3.91 0.74 -5.59
CA THR A 535 -3.28 1.79 -4.79
C THR A 535 -4.32 2.65 -4.07
N HIS A 536 -3.94 3.24 -2.93
CA HIS A 536 -4.65 4.39 -2.38
C HIS A 536 -4.26 5.64 -3.17
N ALA A 537 -5.01 5.92 -4.23
CA ALA A 537 -4.73 6.98 -5.20
C ALA A 537 -5.03 8.41 -4.69
N CYS A 538 -4.76 8.69 -3.42
CA CYS A 538 -4.91 9.98 -2.76
C CYS A 538 -3.57 10.46 -2.17
N ARG A 539 -3.53 11.70 -1.65
CA ARG A 539 -2.33 12.28 -1.02
C ARG A 539 -1.87 11.45 0.18
N GLU A 540 -2.83 11.02 0.99
CA GLU A 540 -2.65 10.29 2.25
C GLU A 540 -2.07 8.90 2.02
N GLY A 541 -2.31 8.33 0.84
CA GLY A 541 -1.78 7.03 0.42
C GLY A 541 -0.44 7.07 -0.30
N ARG A 542 0.17 8.25 -0.52
CA ARG A 542 1.40 8.39 -1.31
C ARG A 542 2.53 9.06 -0.53
N ALA A 543 3.73 8.49 -0.66
CA ALA A 543 4.96 9.06 -0.15
C ALA A 543 6.07 9.01 -1.22
N ILE A 544 7.02 9.92 -1.15
CA ILE A 544 8.19 9.97 -2.04
C ILE A 544 9.48 9.98 -1.23
N GLY A 545 10.49 9.27 -1.68
CA GLY A 545 11.79 9.17 -1.03
C GLY A 545 12.92 9.13 -2.06
N GLY A 546 14.14 9.43 -1.65
CA GLY A 546 15.28 9.30 -2.56
C GLY A 546 16.64 9.39 -1.89
N LEU A 547 17.68 8.88 -2.57
CA LEU A 547 19.07 8.92 -2.09
C LEU A 547 19.96 9.81 -2.95
N SER A 548 20.95 10.47 -2.33
CA SER A 548 21.88 11.36 -3.01
C SER A 548 21.13 12.40 -3.88
N MET A 549 21.42 12.47 -5.18
CA MET A 549 20.67 13.24 -6.18
C MET A 549 19.15 12.98 -6.14
N GLY A 550 18.72 11.74 -5.95
CA GLY A 550 17.30 11.39 -5.78
C GLY A 550 16.70 11.93 -4.49
N GLY A 551 17.49 12.14 -3.43
CA GLY A 551 17.03 12.77 -2.19
C GLY A 551 16.74 14.27 -2.35
N ASP A 552 17.55 14.96 -3.16
CA ASP A 552 17.28 16.34 -3.60
C ASP A 552 16.01 16.41 -4.46
N GLY A 553 15.90 15.48 -5.42
CA GLY A 553 14.73 15.33 -6.30
C GLY A 553 13.43 15.06 -5.53
N ALA A 554 13.44 14.13 -4.57
CA ALA A 554 12.27 13.79 -3.76
C ALA A 554 11.79 15.00 -2.94
N MET A 555 12.72 15.77 -2.36
CA MET A 555 12.41 17.00 -1.64
C MET A 555 11.81 18.07 -2.57
N THR A 556 12.42 18.28 -3.73
CA THR A 556 11.96 19.29 -4.70
C THR A 556 10.56 18.95 -5.24
N ILE A 557 10.36 17.71 -5.69
CA ILE A 557 9.06 17.23 -6.20
C ILE A 557 7.99 17.29 -5.11
N GLY A 558 8.27 16.74 -3.92
CA GLY A 558 7.28 16.71 -2.85
C GLY A 558 6.84 18.10 -2.36
N LEU A 559 7.73 19.09 -2.40
CA LEU A 559 7.40 20.48 -2.02
C LEU A 559 6.70 21.26 -3.13
N ARG A 560 6.85 20.87 -4.39
CA ARG A 560 6.10 21.46 -5.52
C ARG A 560 4.73 20.85 -5.70
N HIS A 561 4.59 19.59 -5.30
CA HIS A 561 3.36 18.81 -5.36
C HIS A 561 2.89 18.37 -3.97
N PRO A 562 2.72 19.31 -3.00
CA PRO A 562 2.28 18.97 -1.65
C PRO A 562 0.88 18.35 -1.62
N GLU A 563 0.08 18.55 -2.68
CA GLU A 563 -1.21 17.91 -2.91
C GLU A 563 -1.09 16.41 -3.26
N MET A 564 0.08 15.94 -3.70
CA MET A 564 0.25 14.56 -4.15
C MET A 564 0.84 13.63 -3.10
N PHE A 565 1.64 14.14 -2.16
CA PHE A 565 2.39 13.32 -1.20
C PHE A 565 2.12 13.77 0.24
N CYS A 566 1.86 12.80 1.14
CA CYS A 566 1.75 13.09 2.56
C CYS A 566 3.10 13.02 3.30
N SER A 567 4.13 12.41 2.70
CA SER A 567 5.47 12.29 3.30
C SER A 567 6.58 12.31 2.26
N ILE A 568 7.72 12.91 2.63
CA ILE A 568 8.95 13.08 1.84
C ILE A 568 10.13 12.50 2.63
N ALA A 569 10.96 11.68 2.01
CA ALA A 569 12.23 11.22 2.58
C ALA A 569 13.45 11.62 1.73
N SER A 570 14.51 12.12 2.36
CA SER A 570 15.77 12.40 1.69
C SER A 570 16.95 11.79 2.42
N HIS A 571 17.69 10.93 1.73
CA HIS A 571 18.86 10.22 2.21
C HIS A 571 20.14 10.82 1.61
N SER A 572 20.95 11.50 2.41
CA SER A 572 22.17 12.18 1.93
C SER A 572 21.93 13.11 0.73
N GLY A 573 20.81 13.82 0.73
CA GLY A 573 20.48 14.77 -0.33
C GLY A 573 21.44 15.97 -0.33
N SER A 574 21.71 16.52 -1.52
CA SER A 574 22.60 17.67 -1.75
C SER A 574 22.01 19.02 -1.31
N HIS A 575 21.25 19.03 -0.20
CA HIS A 575 20.52 20.20 0.26
C HIS A 575 21.42 21.42 0.45
N GLY A 576 20.98 22.56 -0.07
CA GLY A 576 21.71 23.83 0.05
C GLY A 576 22.83 24.03 -0.98
N PHE A 577 23.05 23.10 -1.91
CA PHE A 577 23.97 23.27 -3.06
C PHE A 577 23.65 24.53 -3.88
N LYS A 578 22.36 24.86 -3.99
CA LYS A 578 21.84 26.05 -4.69
C LYS A 578 22.38 27.37 -4.13
N ASN A 579 22.87 27.42 -2.89
CA ASN A 579 23.55 28.62 -2.36
C ASN A 579 24.87 28.95 -3.07
N GLU A 580 25.59 27.95 -3.57
CA GLU A 580 26.84 28.18 -4.30
C GLU A 580 26.55 28.74 -5.69
N ILE A 581 25.53 28.19 -6.36
CA ILE A 581 25.01 28.73 -7.63
C ILE A 581 24.56 30.18 -7.45
N ARG A 582 23.86 30.49 -6.34
CA ARG A 582 23.43 31.84 -5.98
C ARG A 582 24.59 32.83 -5.91
N GLU A 583 25.72 32.46 -5.30
CA GLU A 583 26.89 33.34 -5.19
C GLU A 583 27.62 33.53 -6.54
N ARG A 584 27.55 32.55 -7.44
CA ARG A 584 28.10 32.66 -8.80
C ARG A 584 27.24 33.53 -9.70
N LEU A 585 25.91 33.37 -9.64
CA LEU A 585 24.96 34.24 -10.35
C LEU A 585 25.07 35.70 -9.90
N LYS A 586 25.34 35.96 -8.61
CA LYS A 586 25.64 37.32 -8.11
C LYS A 586 26.92 37.94 -8.71
N LYS A 587 27.79 37.13 -9.30
CA LYS A 587 29.06 37.53 -9.95
C LYS A 587 29.00 37.47 -11.48
N ASP A 588 27.81 37.30 -12.05
CA ASP A 588 27.59 37.08 -13.50
C ASP A 588 28.37 35.87 -14.07
N GLU A 589 28.65 34.85 -13.22
CA GLU A 589 29.24 33.59 -13.64
C GLU A 589 28.17 32.57 -14.08
N PRO A 590 28.44 31.67 -15.04
CA PRO A 590 27.48 30.63 -15.46
C PRO A 590 27.10 29.68 -14.31
N ALA A 591 25.83 29.25 -14.28
CA ALA A 591 25.31 28.22 -13.37
C ALA A 591 25.74 26.80 -13.79
N LEU A 592 27.04 26.58 -13.95
CA LEU A 592 27.64 25.28 -14.26
C LEU A 592 27.99 24.55 -12.96
N ILE A 593 27.52 23.30 -12.83
CA ILE A 593 27.70 22.49 -11.63
C ILE A 593 29.00 21.67 -11.69
N TYR A 594 29.43 21.21 -12.88
CA TYR A 594 30.74 20.55 -13.08
C TYR A 594 31.31 20.79 -14.51
N GLU A 595 32.64 20.82 -14.64
CA GLU A 595 33.30 20.65 -15.96
C GLU A 595 33.33 19.15 -16.33
N ARG A 596 32.85 18.84 -17.53
CA ARG A 596 32.71 17.51 -18.13
C ARG A 596 33.92 16.58 -17.87
N GLU A 597 33.75 15.52 -17.08
CA GLU A 597 34.65 14.37 -17.17
C GLU A 597 34.18 13.40 -18.28
N SER A 598 35.13 12.87 -19.04
CA SER A 598 34.92 12.15 -20.30
C SER A 598 34.43 10.70 -20.17
N TRP A 599 33.91 10.28 -19.02
CA TRP A 599 33.52 8.89 -18.73
C TRP A 599 31.99 8.65 -18.66
N ILE A 600 31.16 9.69 -18.82
CA ILE A 600 29.69 9.62 -18.84
C ILE A 600 29.14 8.87 -20.09
N SER A 601 30.02 8.43 -21.02
CA SER A 601 29.62 7.69 -22.22
C SER A 601 29.17 6.24 -21.99
N ASP A 602 29.26 5.72 -20.77
CA ASP A 602 29.11 4.29 -20.49
C ASP A 602 27.71 3.90 -19.97
N PHE A 603 26.72 4.81 -20.01
CA PHE A 603 25.36 4.58 -19.52
C PHE A 603 24.33 4.37 -20.65
N ASP A 604 23.35 3.48 -20.40
CA ASP A 604 22.53 2.80 -21.42
C ASP A 604 21.24 3.54 -21.84
N ILE A 605 21.10 4.85 -21.54
CA ILE A 605 19.95 5.67 -21.99
C ILE A 605 20.39 6.71 -23.03
N PRO A 606 20.05 6.54 -24.32
CA PRO A 606 20.42 7.48 -25.39
C PRO A 606 19.85 8.91 -25.21
N GLY A 607 20.62 9.91 -25.64
CA GLY A 607 20.16 11.31 -25.77
C GLY A 607 20.36 12.21 -24.55
N PHE A 608 21.47 12.10 -23.83
CA PHE A 608 21.74 12.93 -22.65
C PHE A 608 22.56 14.21 -22.97
N GLY A 609 22.07 15.36 -22.51
CA GLY A 609 22.70 16.69 -22.62
C GLY A 609 23.62 17.07 -21.44
N THR A 610 24.20 18.28 -21.50
CA THR A 610 25.17 18.82 -20.52
C THR A 610 24.53 19.19 -19.17
N PHE A 611 25.27 19.02 -18.06
CA PHE A 611 24.89 19.40 -16.68
C PHE A 611 24.80 20.94 -16.49
N GLU A 612 23.63 21.52 -16.73
CA GLU A 612 23.31 22.91 -16.44
C GLU A 612 22.03 22.97 -15.60
N GLU A 613 22.04 23.76 -14.54
CA GLU A 613 20.84 23.95 -13.71
C GLU A 613 19.75 24.66 -14.52
N ARG A 614 18.55 24.06 -14.56
CA ARG A 614 17.40 24.56 -15.36
C ARG A 614 16.17 24.80 -14.48
N SER A 615 15.37 25.80 -14.85
CA SER A 615 14.08 26.09 -14.24
C SER A 615 13.10 24.94 -14.47
N ALA A 616 11.95 24.94 -13.79
CA ALA A 616 10.86 23.98 -14.08
C ALA A 616 10.28 24.10 -15.50
N SER A 617 10.52 25.22 -16.20
CA SER A 617 10.21 25.38 -17.63
C SER A 617 11.36 24.95 -18.55
N GLY A 618 12.45 24.46 -17.97
CA GLY A 618 13.59 23.94 -18.68
C GLY A 618 14.59 24.97 -19.20
N GLU A 619 14.39 26.25 -18.87
CA GLU A 619 15.29 27.33 -19.21
C GLU A 619 16.53 27.27 -18.32
N ILE A 620 17.72 27.54 -18.88
CA ILE A 620 18.95 27.64 -18.07
C ILE A 620 18.72 28.69 -16.97
N VAL A 621 19.00 28.33 -15.72
CA VAL A 621 18.93 29.27 -14.61
C VAL A 621 20.03 30.31 -14.78
N THR A 622 19.67 31.46 -15.35
CA THR A 622 20.57 32.62 -15.52
C THR A 622 20.25 33.74 -14.54
N SER A 623 19.29 33.54 -13.62
CA SER A 623 18.81 34.56 -12.70
C SER A 623 18.55 34.00 -11.30
N LEU A 624 18.62 34.87 -10.30
CA LEU A 624 18.27 34.53 -8.91
C LEU A 624 16.80 34.10 -8.77
N GLU A 625 15.92 34.66 -9.60
CA GLU A 625 14.49 34.32 -9.61
C GLU A 625 14.26 32.89 -10.13
N GLY A 626 14.98 32.47 -11.17
CA GLY A 626 14.96 31.09 -11.68
C GLY A 626 15.50 30.08 -10.66
N LEU A 627 16.54 30.47 -9.91
CA LEU A 627 17.11 29.62 -8.84
C LEU A 627 16.15 29.48 -7.64
N ASP A 628 15.48 30.56 -7.25
CA ASP A 628 14.47 30.55 -6.17
C ASP A 628 13.23 29.71 -6.51
N ALA A 629 13.03 29.32 -7.79
CA ALA A 629 11.96 28.42 -8.22
C ALA A 629 12.29 26.94 -7.98
N ILE A 630 13.56 26.58 -7.80
CA ILE A 630 14.04 25.20 -7.62
C ILE A 630 14.69 24.97 -6.25
N ASP A 631 14.89 26.02 -5.45
CA ASP A 631 15.45 25.97 -4.10
C ASP A 631 14.41 25.46 -3.08
N GLU A 632 14.72 24.35 -2.41
CA GLU A 632 13.82 23.65 -1.49
C GLU A 632 13.41 24.54 -0.31
N LEU A 633 14.33 25.40 0.16
CA LEU A 633 14.05 26.33 1.27
C LEU A 633 13.10 27.44 0.85
N LYS A 634 13.10 27.80 -0.43
CA LYS A 634 12.17 28.78 -1.00
C LYS A 634 10.82 28.15 -1.28
N LEU A 635 10.82 26.91 -1.79
CA LEU A 635 9.61 26.14 -2.05
C LEU A 635 8.84 25.89 -0.77
N ILE A 636 9.49 25.40 0.29
CA ILE A 636 8.83 25.10 1.57
C ILE A 636 8.21 26.34 2.24
N GLN A 637 8.73 27.54 1.95
CA GLN A 637 8.15 28.81 2.45
C GLN A 637 6.91 29.25 1.68
N LYS A 638 6.67 28.72 0.49
CA LYS A 638 5.50 29.02 -0.35
C LYS A 638 4.34 28.06 -0.07
N VAL A 639 4.63 26.86 0.47
CA VAL A 639 3.61 25.87 0.84
C VAL A 639 2.94 26.27 2.17
N PRO A 640 1.59 26.33 2.24
CA PRO A 640 0.88 26.52 3.51
C PRO A 640 1.28 25.47 4.54
N THR A 641 1.42 25.86 5.81
CA THR A 641 2.00 25.00 6.87
C THR A 641 1.25 23.66 7.01
N GLU A 642 -0.06 23.71 6.86
CA GLU A 642 -1.00 22.58 6.90
C GLU A 642 -0.90 21.64 5.69
N GLN A 643 -0.33 22.10 4.58
CA GLN A 643 -0.14 21.31 3.35
C GLN A 643 1.27 20.70 3.26
N ILE A 644 2.23 21.18 4.06
CA ILE A 644 3.61 20.66 4.07
C ILE A 644 3.57 19.15 4.39
N PRO A 645 4.08 18.28 3.51
CA PRO A 645 4.19 16.85 3.80
C PRO A 645 5.06 16.59 5.04
N ASP A 646 4.89 15.46 5.69
CA ASP A 646 5.86 15.04 6.72
C ASP A 646 7.25 14.89 6.08
N ILE A 647 8.26 15.51 6.66
CA ILE A 647 9.63 15.49 6.11
C ILE A 647 10.52 14.62 6.98
N TYR A 648 11.06 13.56 6.40
CA TYR A 648 12.14 12.75 6.93
C TYR A 648 13.44 13.08 6.20
N ILE A 649 14.47 13.51 6.92
CA ILE A 649 15.78 13.81 6.30
C ILE A 649 16.89 13.16 7.11
N CYS A 650 17.78 12.45 6.41
CA CYS A 650 18.92 11.82 7.04
C CYS A 650 20.22 12.03 6.26
N CYS A 651 21.34 12.04 6.99
CA CYS A 651 22.68 12.13 6.43
C CYS A 651 23.67 11.33 7.30
N GLY A 652 24.71 10.76 6.67
CA GLY A 652 25.81 10.09 7.35
C GLY A 652 26.72 11.08 8.09
N THR A 653 27.35 10.70 9.21
CA THR A 653 28.29 11.59 9.92
C THR A 653 29.61 11.82 9.18
N GLU A 654 29.99 10.89 8.31
CA GLU A 654 31.19 10.92 7.48
C GLU A 654 30.86 11.33 6.04
N ASP A 655 29.60 11.67 5.76
CA ASP A 655 29.16 12.15 4.46
C ASP A 655 29.67 13.58 4.21
N ASP A 656 30.20 13.85 3.02
CA ASP A 656 30.69 15.16 2.63
C ASP A 656 29.58 16.24 2.65
N PHE A 657 28.31 15.83 2.63
CA PHE A 657 27.15 16.71 2.77
C PHE A 657 26.71 16.97 4.22
N TYR A 658 27.34 16.35 5.23
CA TYR A 658 26.92 16.44 6.63
C TYR A 658 26.78 17.88 7.14
N GLU A 659 27.79 18.74 6.91
CA GLU A 659 27.75 20.15 7.36
C GLU A 659 26.61 20.93 6.70
N ARG A 660 26.33 20.66 5.41
CA ARG A 660 25.22 21.30 4.68
C ARG A 660 23.87 20.81 5.20
N PHE A 661 23.74 19.51 5.47
CA PHE A 661 22.58 18.91 6.11
C PHE A 661 22.29 19.54 7.48
N ILE A 662 23.30 19.73 8.34
CA ILE A 662 23.12 20.38 9.65
C ILE A 662 22.64 21.83 9.49
N ALA A 663 23.19 22.57 8.53
CA ALA A 663 22.75 23.93 8.24
C ALA A 663 21.30 23.98 7.75
N PHE A 664 20.91 23.07 6.85
CA PHE A 664 19.56 22.97 6.30
C PHE A 664 18.52 22.62 7.38
N THR A 665 18.78 21.60 8.20
CA THR A 665 17.88 21.20 9.30
C THR A 665 17.77 22.26 10.40
N LYS A 666 18.86 22.99 10.67
CA LYS A 666 18.81 24.15 11.55
C LYS A 666 17.88 25.22 10.99
N LEU A 667 17.97 25.52 9.70
CA LEU A 667 17.11 26.50 9.06
C LEU A 667 15.63 26.10 9.10
N MET A 668 15.31 24.82 8.88
CA MET A 668 13.94 24.32 9.03
C MET A 668 13.42 24.47 10.47
N ARG A 669 14.24 24.15 11.48
CA ARG A 669 13.91 24.39 12.90
C ARG A 669 13.67 25.85 13.22
N ASP A 670 14.57 26.74 12.79
CA ASP A 670 14.44 28.19 13.03
C ASP A 670 13.15 28.76 12.38
N ARG A 671 12.67 28.11 11.33
CA ARG A 671 11.41 28.43 10.62
C ARG A 671 10.19 27.70 11.17
N LYS A 672 10.35 26.85 12.20
CA LYS A 672 9.27 26.04 12.82
C LYS A 672 8.58 25.09 11.84
N ILE A 673 9.32 24.56 10.89
CA ILE A 673 8.84 23.52 9.98
C ILE A 673 8.94 22.18 10.70
N THR A 674 7.85 21.40 10.73
CA THR A 674 7.84 20.06 11.32
C THR A 674 8.63 19.11 10.42
N HIS A 675 9.59 18.38 11.00
CA HIS A 675 10.42 17.41 10.28
C HIS A 675 11.09 16.45 11.27
N THR A 676 11.42 15.27 10.79
CA THR A 676 12.21 14.25 11.47
C THR A 676 13.62 14.27 10.88
N THR A 677 14.63 14.42 11.74
CA THR A 677 16.04 14.33 11.34
C THR A 677 16.66 13.06 11.89
N ARG A 678 17.46 12.38 11.08
CA ARG A 678 18.30 11.27 11.55
C ARG A 678 19.73 11.44 11.08
N VAL A 679 20.65 11.26 12.00
CA VAL A 679 22.08 11.21 11.73
C VAL A 679 22.56 9.84 12.16
N SER A 680 23.37 9.17 11.35
CA SER A 680 23.92 7.85 11.66
C SER A 680 25.35 7.76 11.12
N PRO A 681 26.23 6.94 11.74
CA PRO A 681 27.55 6.67 11.17
C PRO A 681 27.45 6.14 9.74
N GLY A 682 28.35 6.58 8.87
CA GLY A 682 28.39 6.23 7.44
C GLY A 682 28.84 7.38 6.55
N GLY A 683 29.52 7.04 5.45
CA GLY A 683 29.86 7.99 4.40
C GLY A 683 28.73 8.13 3.38
N HIS A 684 29.03 8.77 2.26
CA HIS A 684 28.14 8.83 1.09
C HIS A 684 28.22 7.51 0.30
N ASP A 685 27.82 6.39 0.93
CA ASP A 685 28.09 5.03 0.45
C ASP A 685 26.94 4.03 0.66
N ASP A 686 27.07 2.88 0.00
CA ASP A 686 26.09 1.78 -0.01
C ASP A 686 25.73 1.27 1.40
N ALA A 687 26.69 1.27 2.32
CA ALA A 687 26.46 0.80 3.69
C ALA A 687 25.50 1.75 4.41
N TYR A 688 25.74 3.05 4.30
CA TYR A 688 24.84 4.06 4.86
C TYR A 688 23.43 3.97 4.25
N TRP A 689 23.31 3.86 2.92
CA TRP A 689 22.00 3.82 2.27
C TRP A 689 21.21 2.57 2.68
N SER A 690 21.87 1.41 2.75
CA SER A 690 21.27 0.16 3.23
C SER A 690 20.72 0.29 4.65
N THR A 691 21.43 0.97 5.55
CA THR A 691 20.95 1.24 6.91
C THR A 691 19.81 2.23 6.94
N SER A 692 19.90 3.30 6.14
CA SER A 692 18.98 4.44 6.22
C SER A 692 17.55 4.10 5.77
N ILE A 693 17.38 3.21 4.77
CA ILE A 693 16.07 2.82 4.25
C ILE A 693 15.24 2.03 5.27
N HIS A 694 15.89 1.27 6.15
CA HIS A 694 15.24 0.56 7.26
C HIS A 694 14.61 1.49 8.31
N PHE A 695 14.93 2.79 8.28
CA PHE A 695 14.33 3.78 9.17
C PHE A 695 13.33 4.70 8.48
N SER A 696 13.62 5.14 7.26
CA SER A 696 12.71 6.05 6.54
C SER A 696 11.45 5.33 6.07
N LEU A 697 11.55 4.11 5.54
CA LEU A 697 10.40 3.41 4.97
C LEU A 697 9.33 3.13 6.05
N PRO A 698 9.65 2.54 7.22
CA PRO A 698 8.65 2.35 8.27
C PRO A 698 8.05 3.66 8.78
N HIS A 699 8.84 4.74 8.82
CA HIS A 699 8.36 6.07 9.19
C HIS A 699 7.33 6.60 8.17
N GLN A 700 7.67 6.60 6.88
CA GLN A 700 6.75 7.04 5.82
C GLN A 700 5.49 6.17 5.77
N TYR A 701 5.62 4.86 5.98
CA TYR A 701 4.49 3.95 6.10
C TYR A 701 3.57 4.32 7.27
N GLN A 702 4.13 4.58 8.46
CA GLN A 702 3.34 5.00 9.62
C GLN A 702 2.61 6.33 9.38
N ILE A 703 3.24 7.28 8.69
CA ILE A 703 2.57 8.53 8.29
C ILE A 703 1.39 8.25 7.37
N MET A 704 1.59 7.46 6.31
CA MET A 704 0.52 7.09 5.37
C MET A 704 -0.63 6.38 6.12
N GLN A 705 -0.33 5.42 6.99
CA GLN A 705 -1.34 4.71 7.78
C GLN A 705 -2.13 5.66 8.70
N SER A 706 -1.44 6.57 9.38
CA SER A 706 -2.07 7.56 10.27
C SER A 706 -3.00 8.50 9.50
N GLN A 707 -2.57 8.98 8.34
CA GLN A 707 -3.36 9.88 7.49
C GLN A 707 -4.56 9.16 6.87
N LEU A 708 -4.36 7.94 6.35
CA LEU A 708 -5.46 7.10 5.82
C LEU A 708 -6.49 6.77 6.90
N ALA A 709 -6.05 6.47 8.13
CA ALA A 709 -6.94 6.22 9.26
C ALA A 709 -7.73 7.48 9.65
N ALA A 710 -7.09 8.66 9.65
CA ALA A 710 -7.76 9.93 9.94
C ALA A 710 -8.82 10.27 8.88
N VAL A 711 -8.56 9.98 7.60
CA VAL A 711 -9.56 10.11 6.53
C VAL A 711 -10.72 9.15 6.78
N ALA A 712 -10.44 7.87 7.06
CA ALA A 712 -11.48 6.88 7.34
C ALA A 712 -12.36 7.24 8.56
N GLU A 713 -11.75 7.76 9.64
CA GLU A 713 -12.50 8.26 10.81
C GLU A 713 -13.32 9.52 10.52
N SER A 714 -12.88 10.36 9.56
CA SER A 714 -13.63 11.55 9.12
C SER A 714 -14.78 11.21 8.17
N GLU A 715 -14.68 10.08 7.45
CA GLU A 715 -15.68 9.56 6.52
C GLU A 715 -16.73 8.68 7.21
N GLU A 716 -16.47 8.15 8.41
CA GLU A 716 -17.46 7.46 9.26
C GLU A 716 -18.50 8.46 9.83
N GLY A 717 -19.39 8.99 8.97
CA GLY A 717 -20.60 9.65 9.43
C GLY A 717 -21.40 10.53 8.47
N ALA A 718 -20.87 10.92 7.30
CA ALA A 718 -21.59 11.81 6.39
C ALA A 718 -21.71 11.20 4.97
N PRO A 719 -22.93 10.95 4.47
CA PRO A 719 -23.11 10.44 3.10
C PRO A 719 -22.70 11.52 2.08
N PRO A 720 -22.17 11.15 0.90
CA PRO A 720 -21.56 12.09 -0.04
C PRO A 720 -22.59 12.99 -0.72
N ASN A 721 -22.16 14.15 -1.20
CA ASN A 721 -22.96 14.95 -2.13
C ASN A 721 -23.07 14.23 -3.47
N ILE A 722 -24.19 14.38 -4.17
CA ILE A 722 -24.43 13.76 -5.47
C ILE A 722 -24.83 14.84 -6.48
N ILE A 723 -24.07 14.99 -7.56
CA ILE A 723 -24.41 15.83 -8.71
C ILE A 723 -24.62 14.92 -9.92
N TYR A 724 -25.82 14.93 -10.48
CA TYR A 724 -26.17 14.11 -11.64
C TYR A 724 -26.51 14.98 -12.84
N ILE A 725 -25.55 15.13 -13.75
CA ILE A 725 -25.65 15.91 -14.98
C ILE A 725 -26.19 15.02 -16.09
N LEU A 726 -27.40 15.34 -16.56
CA LEU A 726 -28.08 14.58 -17.60
C LEU A 726 -28.33 15.45 -18.83
N THR A 727 -27.62 15.17 -19.90
CA THR A 727 -27.77 15.86 -21.19
C THR A 727 -28.99 15.36 -21.98
N ASP A 728 -29.38 16.08 -23.03
CA ASP A 728 -30.59 15.83 -23.81
C ASP A 728 -30.22 15.63 -25.29
N ASP A 729 -30.24 14.38 -25.75
CA ASP A 729 -29.83 13.95 -27.11
C ASP A 729 -28.33 14.06 -27.44
N LEU A 730 -27.44 13.86 -26.45
CA LEU A 730 -26.00 13.78 -26.68
C LEU A 730 -25.61 12.36 -27.10
N GLY A 731 -24.92 12.24 -28.22
CA GLY A 731 -24.50 10.96 -28.75
C GLY A 731 -23.20 10.43 -28.13
N TYR A 732 -23.00 9.11 -28.25
CA TYR A 732 -21.83 8.42 -27.70
C TYR A 732 -20.49 9.02 -28.14
N GLY A 733 -20.38 9.46 -29.40
CA GLY A 733 -19.16 10.04 -29.99
C GLY A 733 -19.08 11.58 -29.92
N ASP A 734 -19.95 12.25 -29.17
CA ASP A 734 -19.97 13.73 -29.10
C ASP A 734 -18.95 14.33 -28.12
N LEU A 735 -18.24 13.51 -27.34
CA LEU A 735 -17.22 13.94 -26.36
C LEU A 735 -15.81 13.55 -26.82
N SER A 736 -14.79 14.38 -26.56
CA SER A 736 -13.42 14.04 -26.98
C SER A 736 -12.90 12.78 -26.28
N CYS A 737 -13.23 12.57 -24.99
CA CYS A 737 -12.91 11.32 -24.27
C CYS A 737 -13.62 10.05 -24.81
N TYR A 738 -14.59 10.20 -25.72
CA TYR A 738 -15.26 9.12 -26.45
C TYR A 738 -14.97 9.12 -27.96
N GLY A 739 -14.04 9.94 -28.45
CA GLY A 739 -13.55 9.90 -29.83
C GLY A 739 -13.95 11.08 -30.72
N GLN A 740 -14.51 12.16 -30.17
CA GLN A 740 -14.78 13.37 -30.96
C GLN A 740 -13.47 14.05 -31.40
N GLU A 741 -13.27 14.22 -32.71
CA GLU A 741 -12.05 14.81 -33.27
C GLU A 741 -12.23 16.25 -33.81
N LYS A 742 -13.46 16.74 -33.96
CA LYS A 742 -13.75 18.02 -34.65
C LYS A 742 -13.95 19.20 -33.70
N PHE A 743 -14.13 18.93 -32.41
CA PHE A 743 -14.14 19.92 -31.33
C PHE A 743 -13.70 19.22 -30.03
N GLN A 744 -13.51 19.99 -28.97
CA GLN A 744 -13.02 19.49 -27.69
C GLN A 744 -13.99 19.84 -26.55
N THR A 745 -14.03 18.99 -25.53
CA THR A 745 -14.79 19.12 -24.29
C THR A 745 -13.87 18.95 -23.07
N PRO A 746 -12.86 19.82 -22.89
CA PRO A 746 -11.80 19.61 -21.91
C PRO A 746 -12.29 19.48 -20.45
N HIS A 747 -13.35 20.19 -20.06
CA HIS A 747 -13.85 20.13 -18.68
C HIS A 747 -14.63 18.83 -18.42
N ILE A 748 -15.40 18.34 -19.39
CA ILE A 748 -16.03 17.02 -19.32
C ILE A 748 -14.98 15.91 -19.41
N ASP A 749 -13.96 16.09 -20.25
CA ASP A 749 -12.84 15.14 -20.35
C ASP A 749 -12.09 15.03 -19.00
N LYS A 750 -12.02 16.11 -18.21
CA LYS A 750 -11.49 16.11 -16.83
C LYS A 750 -12.23 15.12 -15.93
N LEU A 751 -13.55 14.95 -16.09
CA LEU A 751 -14.32 13.94 -15.35
C LEU A 751 -13.89 12.51 -15.68
N ALA A 752 -13.41 12.28 -16.91
CA ALA A 752 -12.89 10.98 -17.32
C ALA A 752 -11.44 10.77 -16.83
N THR A 753 -10.59 11.79 -16.90
CA THR A 753 -9.18 11.69 -16.49
C THR A 753 -8.99 11.66 -14.98
N GLU A 754 -9.89 12.28 -14.23
CA GLU A 754 -9.87 12.30 -12.76
C GLU A 754 -10.89 11.35 -12.13
N GLY A 755 -11.67 10.65 -12.95
CA GLY A 755 -12.70 9.72 -12.50
C GLY A 755 -12.67 8.42 -13.31
N ILE A 756 -13.86 7.90 -13.59
CA ILE A 756 -14.07 6.65 -14.32
C ILE A 756 -14.93 6.87 -15.55
N LYS A 757 -14.53 6.27 -16.67
CA LYS A 757 -15.27 6.24 -17.94
C LYS A 757 -15.91 4.88 -18.18
N PHE A 758 -17.22 4.83 -18.40
CA PHE A 758 -17.92 3.59 -18.73
C PHE A 758 -18.14 3.45 -20.23
N THR A 759 -17.61 2.38 -20.81
CA THR A 759 -17.80 2.12 -22.24
C THR A 759 -19.15 1.51 -22.55
N GLN A 760 -19.86 0.93 -21.58
CA GLN A 760 -21.10 0.15 -21.78
C GLN A 760 -22.26 0.62 -20.89
N HIS A 761 -22.50 1.93 -20.83
CA HIS A 761 -23.66 2.48 -20.12
C HIS A 761 -24.87 2.69 -21.03
N TYR A 762 -26.05 2.37 -20.51
CA TYR A 762 -27.31 2.41 -21.26
C TYR A 762 -28.34 3.36 -20.64
N SER A 763 -28.91 4.22 -21.47
CA SER A 763 -30.11 4.96 -21.15
C SER A 763 -31.30 4.02 -20.89
N GLY A 764 -32.25 4.48 -20.08
CA GLY A 764 -33.50 3.79 -19.83
C GLY A 764 -34.42 3.70 -21.07
N SER A 765 -34.24 4.55 -22.08
CA SER A 765 -35.05 4.52 -23.31
C SER A 765 -34.39 5.26 -24.47
N THR A 766 -35.03 5.23 -25.64
CA THR A 766 -34.57 5.92 -26.86
C THR A 766 -35.03 7.38 -26.96
N VAL A 767 -35.79 7.85 -25.97
CA VAL A 767 -36.35 9.21 -25.90
C VAL A 767 -36.50 9.69 -24.45
N CYS A 768 -36.55 11.01 -24.29
CA CYS A 768 -36.43 11.73 -23.02
C CYS A 768 -37.35 11.27 -21.86
N ALA A 769 -38.69 11.34 -21.99
CA ALA A 769 -39.60 11.08 -20.86
C ALA A 769 -39.49 9.66 -20.29
N PRO A 770 -39.56 8.58 -21.09
CA PRO A 770 -39.37 7.23 -20.56
C PRO A 770 -37.96 6.97 -20.00
N ALA A 771 -36.90 7.55 -20.60
CA ALA A 771 -35.55 7.45 -20.04
C ALA A 771 -35.47 8.08 -18.65
N ARG A 772 -36.01 9.29 -18.48
CA ARG A 772 -36.06 10.00 -17.19
C ARG A 772 -36.93 9.27 -16.17
N CYS A 773 -38.05 8.67 -16.61
CA CYS A 773 -38.88 7.84 -15.74
C CYS A 773 -38.11 6.63 -15.23
N SER A 774 -37.37 5.96 -16.12
CA SER A 774 -36.53 4.82 -15.78
C SER A 774 -35.44 5.17 -14.76
N LEU A 775 -34.72 6.27 -14.99
CA LEU A 775 -33.75 6.82 -14.04
C LEU A 775 -34.39 7.07 -12.67
N MET A 776 -35.50 7.83 -12.64
CA MET A 776 -36.13 8.24 -11.38
C MET A 776 -36.68 7.05 -10.59
N THR A 777 -37.17 6.00 -11.26
CA THR A 777 -37.92 4.91 -10.61
C THR A 777 -37.13 3.62 -10.43
N GLY A 778 -35.94 3.49 -11.00
CA GLY A 778 -35.19 2.24 -10.98
C GLY A 778 -35.83 1.13 -11.80
N LEU A 779 -36.75 1.46 -12.72
CA LEU A 779 -37.50 0.49 -13.52
C LEU A 779 -37.14 0.62 -15.00
N HIS A 780 -36.93 -0.50 -15.69
CA HIS A 780 -36.79 -0.50 -17.13
C HIS A 780 -38.16 -0.29 -17.81
N THR A 781 -38.18 0.00 -19.10
CA THR A 781 -39.42 0.37 -19.83
C THR A 781 -40.48 -0.73 -19.88
N GLY A 782 -40.15 -1.98 -19.58
CA GLY A 782 -41.13 -3.07 -19.41
C GLY A 782 -42.00 -2.96 -18.15
N HIS A 783 -41.55 -2.20 -17.14
CA HIS A 783 -42.22 -2.02 -15.84
C HIS A 783 -42.55 -0.55 -15.54
N ALA A 784 -41.77 0.40 -16.06
CA ALA A 784 -41.97 1.83 -15.86
C ALA A 784 -43.37 2.33 -16.26
N GLN A 785 -43.86 3.37 -15.59
CA GLN A 785 -45.20 3.90 -15.83
C GLN A 785 -45.28 4.78 -17.08
N VAL A 786 -44.23 5.59 -17.32
CA VAL A 786 -44.10 6.41 -18.53
C VAL A 786 -43.19 5.70 -19.51
N ARG A 787 -43.76 5.21 -20.63
CA ARG A 787 -43.04 4.41 -21.65
C ARG A 787 -42.96 5.11 -23.02
N GLY A 788 -43.26 6.40 -23.07
CA GLY A 788 -43.23 7.21 -24.28
C GLY A 788 -43.47 8.68 -23.99
N ASN A 789 -43.16 9.53 -24.97
CA ASN A 789 -43.44 10.95 -24.91
C ASN A 789 -44.95 11.20 -25.16
N SER A 790 -45.69 11.63 -24.13
CA SER A 790 -47.13 11.87 -24.20
C SER A 790 -47.48 13.25 -23.67
N PRO A 791 -47.67 14.27 -24.54
CA PRO A 791 -47.92 15.64 -24.11
C PRO A 791 -49.34 15.84 -23.57
N VAL A 792 -49.43 16.62 -22.49
CA VAL A 792 -50.70 17.09 -21.90
C VAL A 792 -50.86 18.59 -22.19
N TRP A 793 -52.11 19.03 -22.40
CA TRP A 793 -52.44 20.43 -22.69
C TRP A 793 -53.02 21.13 -21.45
N PRO A 794 -52.72 22.43 -21.24
CA PRO A 794 -51.93 23.31 -22.11
C PRO A 794 -50.41 23.09 -22.02
N GLU A 795 -49.91 22.53 -20.91
CA GLU A 795 -48.50 22.38 -20.57
C GLU A 795 -48.28 21.06 -19.79
N GLY A 796 -47.17 20.36 -20.07
CA GLY A 796 -46.78 19.14 -19.34
C GLY A 796 -46.62 17.88 -20.18
N GLN A 797 -46.41 16.76 -19.50
CA GLN A 797 -46.42 15.38 -20.00
C GLN A 797 -47.33 14.50 -19.14
N GLU A 798 -47.66 13.30 -19.64
CA GLU A 798 -48.35 12.27 -18.88
C GLU A 798 -47.59 12.02 -17.56
N PRO A 799 -48.25 12.16 -16.40
CA PRO A 799 -47.58 12.05 -15.12
C PRO A 799 -47.39 10.60 -14.69
N MET A 800 -46.38 10.37 -13.85
CA MET A 800 -46.35 9.18 -13.00
C MET A 800 -47.50 9.23 -11.98
N ALA A 801 -47.95 8.07 -11.50
CA ALA A 801 -48.99 7.96 -10.49
C ALA A 801 -48.55 8.59 -9.15
N ALA A 802 -49.52 9.09 -8.39
CA ALA A 802 -49.27 9.65 -7.06
C ALA A 802 -48.62 8.60 -6.14
N GLY A 803 -47.62 9.03 -5.36
CA GLY A 803 -46.90 8.16 -4.43
C GLY A 803 -45.89 7.22 -5.10
N THR A 804 -45.56 7.43 -6.38
CA THR A 804 -44.45 6.71 -7.03
C THR A 804 -43.14 7.01 -6.29
N VAL A 805 -42.43 5.94 -5.90
CA VAL A 805 -41.12 6.05 -5.26
C VAL A 805 -40.09 6.48 -6.31
N THR A 806 -39.31 7.50 -5.97
CA THR A 806 -38.27 8.05 -6.85
C THR A 806 -36.95 8.26 -6.10
N ILE A 807 -35.83 8.29 -6.84
CA ILE A 807 -34.50 8.66 -6.32
C ILE A 807 -34.55 9.88 -5.37
N PRO A 808 -35.04 11.06 -5.78
CA PRO A 808 -35.08 12.22 -4.89
C PRO A 808 -35.94 12.00 -3.64
N SER A 809 -37.05 11.25 -3.73
CA SER A 809 -37.85 10.94 -2.54
C SER A 809 -37.11 10.05 -1.53
N LEU A 810 -36.30 9.11 -2.01
CA LEU A 810 -35.48 8.21 -1.19
C LEU A 810 -34.32 8.98 -0.54
N LEU A 811 -33.56 9.74 -1.32
CA LEU A 811 -32.45 10.55 -0.81
C LEU A 811 -32.92 11.61 0.19
N LYS A 812 -34.06 12.26 -0.07
CA LYS A 812 -34.67 13.19 0.88
C LYS A 812 -35.05 12.51 2.20
N SER A 813 -35.51 11.25 2.16
CA SER A 813 -35.77 10.47 3.38
C SER A 813 -34.50 10.10 4.15
N ALA A 814 -33.35 10.02 3.45
CA ALA A 814 -32.01 9.84 4.02
C ALA A 814 -31.38 11.16 4.51
N GLY A 815 -32.08 12.29 4.41
CA GLY A 815 -31.61 13.59 4.92
C GLY A 815 -30.91 14.48 3.91
N TYR A 816 -30.92 14.13 2.62
CA TYR A 816 -30.39 14.99 1.56
C TYR A 816 -31.28 16.21 1.31
N THR A 817 -30.68 17.38 1.06
CA THR A 817 -31.37 18.47 0.35
C THR A 817 -31.42 18.13 -1.13
N THR A 818 -32.59 18.23 -1.77
CA THR A 818 -32.78 17.80 -3.17
C THR A 818 -33.11 18.97 -4.08
N GLY A 819 -32.34 19.17 -5.15
CA GLY A 819 -32.52 20.24 -6.12
C GLY A 819 -32.58 19.71 -7.55
N MET A 820 -33.46 20.28 -8.37
CA MET A 820 -33.57 19.96 -9.78
C MET A 820 -33.43 21.22 -10.65
N PHE A 821 -32.51 21.19 -11.60
CA PHE A 821 -32.19 22.33 -12.46
C PHE A 821 -32.25 21.93 -13.93
N GLY A 822 -33.34 22.30 -14.63
CA GLY A 822 -33.49 22.03 -16.06
C GLY A 822 -34.80 21.35 -16.45
N LYS A 823 -34.74 20.32 -17.31
CA LYS A 823 -35.90 19.69 -17.97
C LYS A 823 -36.49 18.52 -17.17
N TRP A 824 -37.77 18.62 -16.80
CA TRP A 824 -38.50 17.56 -16.10
C TRP A 824 -39.15 16.56 -17.06
N GLY A 825 -40.29 16.91 -17.66
CA GLY A 825 -40.96 16.05 -18.64
C GLY A 825 -41.66 14.80 -18.08
N LEU A 826 -41.86 14.68 -16.76
CA LEU A 826 -42.57 13.55 -16.13
C LEU A 826 -43.90 13.94 -15.48
N GLY A 827 -44.51 15.05 -15.91
CA GLY A 827 -45.80 15.51 -15.40
C GLY A 827 -46.21 16.85 -15.96
N ALA A 828 -47.40 17.31 -15.59
CA ALA A 828 -47.85 18.68 -15.82
C ALA A 828 -47.74 19.51 -14.54
N PRO A 829 -47.68 20.86 -14.62
CA PRO A 829 -47.74 21.72 -13.44
C PRO A 829 -48.94 21.38 -12.56
N GLY A 830 -48.69 21.09 -11.27
CA GLY A 830 -49.69 20.70 -10.28
C GLY A 830 -50.22 19.26 -10.40
N SER A 831 -49.60 18.42 -11.24
CA SER A 831 -49.92 16.99 -11.32
C SER A 831 -49.30 16.18 -10.16
N ALA A 832 -49.66 14.90 -10.08
CA ALA A 832 -49.11 13.97 -9.09
C ALA A 832 -47.60 13.72 -9.23
N SER A 833 -47.02 14.13 -10.37
CA SER A 833 -45.60 14.01 -10.70
C SER A 833 -45.05 15.36 -11.14
N ASP A 834 -45.50 16.44 -10.49
CA ASP A 834 -44.85 17.74 -10.54
C ASP A 834 -43.48 17.67 -9.84
N PRO A 835 -42.41 18.34 -10.34
CA PRO A 835 -41.09 18.26 -9.71
C PRO A 835 -41.11 18.67 -8.22
N MET A 836 -41.98 19.61 -7.82
CA MET A 836 -42.09 20.05 -6.42
C MET A 836 -42.67 18.98 -5.48
N VAL A 837 -43.18 17.86 -6.00
CA VAL A 837 -43.57 16.70 -5.19
C VAL A 837 -42.33 15.97 -4.65
N PHE A 838 -41.23 16.01 -5.39
CA PHE A 838 -40.04 15.20 -5.12
C PHE A 838 -38.84 16.01 -4.65
N PHE A 839 -38.65 17.20 -5.20
CA PHE A 839 -37.49 18.06 -4.93
C PHE A 839 -37.83 19.18 -3.95
N ASP A 840 -36.83 19.65 -3.18
CA ASP A 840 -36.93 20.84 -2.33
C ASP A 840 -36.88 22.12 -3.16
N GLU A 841 -36.12 22.09 -4.26
CA GLU A 841 -35.96 23.21 -5.17
C GLU A 841 -36.04 22.75 -6.63
N PHE A 842 -36.72 23.56 -7.45
CA PHE A 842 -36.82 23.35 -8.89
C PHE A 842 -36.62 24.66 -9.65
N TYR A 843 -35.72 24.68 -10.63
CA TYR A 843 -35.59 25.77 -11.58
C TYR A 843 -35.45 25.25 -13.02
N GLY A 844 -36.40 25.55 -13.90
CA GLY A 844 -36.28 25.19 -15.32
C GLY A 844 -37.59 24.90 -16.04
N TYR A 845 -37.57 23.88 -16.90
CA TYR A 845 -38.67 23.49 -17.78
C TYR A 845 -39.46 22.32 -17.20
N ASN A 846 -40.69 22.59 -16.74
CA ASN A 846 -41.61 21.49 -16.38
C ASN A 846 -41.99 20.71 -17.66
N CYS A 847 -42.37 21.42 -18.72
CA CYS A 847 -42.81 20.82 -19.99
C CYS A 847 -41.66 20.68 -21.02
N GLN A 848 -41.41 19.45 -21.46
CA GLN A 848 -40.41 19.17 -22.51
C GLN A 848 -40.66 19.89 -23.84
N ARG A 849 -41.91 20.22 -24.18
CA ARG A 849 -42.23 20.95 -25.42
C ARG A 849 -41.80 22.41 -25.37
N LEU A 850 -41.74 23.01 -24.18
CA LEU A 850 -41.19 24.35 -23.99
C LEU A 850 -39.65 24.34 -24.02
N ALA A 851 -39.04 23.22 -23.60
CA ALA A 851 -37.60 22.98 -23.69
C ALA A 851 -37.07 22.86 -25.13
N HIS A 852 -37.94 22.86 -26.15
CA HIS A 852 -37.55 22.95 -27.57
C HIS A 852 -37.02 24.34 -27.99
N SER A 853 -36.74 25.24 -27.04
CA SER A 853 -36.06 26.52 -27.25
C SER A 853 -35.22 26.86 -26.02
N TYR A 854 -33.95 27.24 -26.21
CA TYR A 854 -33.08 27.80 -25.17
C TYR A 854 -33.35 29.29 -24.91
N TYR A 855 -34.32 29.89 -25.60
CA TYR A 855 -34.80 31.25 -25.36
C TYR A 855 -36.32 31.23 -25.11
N PRO A 856 -36.78 30.76 -23.95
CA PRO A 856 -38.19 30.61 -23.65
C PRO A 856 -38.84 31.94 -23.21
N GLU A 857 -40.17 31.98 -23.25
CA GLU A 857 -40.96 33.11 -22.71
C GLU A 857 -41.05 33.10 -21.18
N TYR A 858 -40.78 31.96 -20.55
CA TYR A 858 -40.71 31.82 -19.09
C TYR A 858 -39.99 30.52 -18.70
N LEU A 859 -39.47 30.49 -17.48
CA LEU A 859 -39.09 29.28 -16.76
C LEU A 859 -39.94 29.15 -15.50
N TRP A 860 -39.88 28.00 -14.85
CA TRP A 860 -40.46 27.80 -13.53
C TRP A 860 -39.36 27.91 -12.47
N HIS A 861 -39.64 28.64 -11.40
CA HIS A 861 -38.91 28.55 -10.15
C HIS A 861 -39.90 28.06 -9.09
N ASN A 862 -39.73 26.82 -8.66
CA ASN A 862 -40.68 26.09 -7.85
C ASN A 862 -42.10 26.12 -8.46
N ASN A 863 -43.06 26.70 -7.75
CA ASN A 863 -44.46 26.83 -8.18
C ASN A 863 -44.76 28.15 -8.91
N GLU A 864 -43.74 28.98 -9.20
CA GLU A 864 -43.91 30.30 -9.80
C GLU A 864 -43.34 30.37 -11.22
N LYS A 865 -44.07 31.02 -12.13
CA LYS A 865 -43.58 31.31 -13.49
C LYS A 865 -42.69 32.55 -13.43
N VAL A 866 -41.44 32.40 -13.82
CA VAL A 866 -40.48 33.49 -14.03
C VAL A 866 -40.57 33.94 -15.49
N PRO A 867 -41.19 35.10 -15.79
CA PRO A 867 -41.30 35.59 -17.16
C PRO A 867 -39.94 36.00 -17.72
N LEU A 868 -39.69 35.69 -18.98
CA LEU A 868 -38.47 35.98 -19.72
C LEU A 868 -38.78 36.72 -21.03
N ASP A 869 -37.76 37.33 -21.63
CA ASP A 869 -37.91 38.21 -22.80
C ASP A 869 -37.80 37.49 -24.17
N GLY A 870 -37.62 36.16 -24.15
CA GLY A 870 -37.35 35.36 -25.34
C GLY A 870 -35.98 35.62 -25.97
N LYS A 871 -35.04 36.22 -25.23
CA LYS A 871 -33.66 36.51 -25.65
C LYS A 871 -32.61 36.10 -24.61
N THR A 872 -32.99 35.92 -23.36
CA THR A 872 -32.12 35.32 -22.33
C THR A 872 -31.92 33.84 -22.57
N HIS A 873 -30.67 33.40 -22.61
CA HIS A 873 -30.33 31.99 -22.76
C HIS A 873 -30.67 31.24 -21.47
N SER A 874 -31.51 30.21 -21.57
CA SER A 874 -32.05 29.50 -20.41
C SER A 874 -30.98 28.72 -19.65
N HIS A 875 -29.97 28.21 -20.35
CA HIS A 875 -28.94 27.36 -19.74
C HIS A 875 -28.14 28.14 -18.71
N ASP A 876 -27.80 29.40 -19.00
CA ASP A 876 -27.06 30.26 -18.08
C ASP A 876 -27.82 30.45 -16.75
N LEU A 877 -29.14 30.65 -16.84
CA LEU A 877 -30.00 30.78 -15.65
C LEU A 877 -30.12 29.46 -14.87
N ILE A 878 -30.25 28.34 -15.57
CA ILE A 878 -30.35 27.00 -14.97
C ILE A 878 -29.03 26.63 -14.28
N MET A 879 -27.88 26.89 -14.92
CA MET A 879 -26.56 26.62 -14.36
C MET A 879 -26.29 27.48 -13.14
N ASN A 880 -26.56 28.79 -13.21
CA ASN A 880 -26.43 29.68 -12.06
C ASN A 880 -27.27 29.22 -10.86
N ALA A 881 -28.52 28.80 -11.08
CA ALA A 881 -29.36 28.26 -10.01
C ALA A 881 -28.78 26.98 -9.39
N ALA A 882 -28.19 26.09 -10.21
CA ALA A 882 -27.52 24.89 -9.71
C ALA A 882 -26.26 25.22 -8.88
N LEU A 883 -25.44 26.17 -9.32
CA LEU A 883 -24.27 26.66 -8.58
C LEU A 883 -24.66 27.30 -7.25
N GLU A 884 -25.70 28.14 -7.25
CA GLU A 884 -26.27 28.75 -6.03
C GLU A 884 -26.78 27.69 -5.04
N PHE A 885 -27.43 26.64 -5.55
CA PHE A 885 -27.89 25.51 -4.73
C PHE A 885 -26.73 24.74 -4.10
N ILE A 886 -25.70 24.38 -4.88
CA ILE A 886 -24.50 23.69 -4.39
C ILE A 886 -23.84 24.54 -3.29
N GLN A 887 -23.61 25.82 -3.57
CA GLN A 887 -22.98 26.74 -2.64
C GLN A 887 -23.77 26.89 -1.32
N SER A 888 -25.10 26.97 -1.42
CA SER A 888 -25.98 27.16 -0.25
C SER A 888 -26.11 25.91 0.61
N ASN A 889 -25.79 24.73 0.07
CA ASN A 889 -26.00 23.45 0.75
C ASN A 889 -24.70 22.72 1.14
N LYS A 890 -23.52 23.29 0.91
CA LYS A 890 -22.21 22.66 1.19
C LYS A 890 -22.03 22.03 2.58
N GLU A 891 -22.79 22.49 3.59
CA GLU A 891 -22.72 21.99 4.98
C GLU A 891 -23.63 20.77 5.24
N LYS A 892 -24.37 20.30 4.23
CA LYS A 892 -25.30 19.16 4.31
C LYS A 892 -25.19 18.31 3.04
N PRO A 893 -25.45 17.00 3.11
CA PRO A 893 -25.53 16.19 1.90
C PRO A 893 -26.63 16.74 0.98
N PHE A 894 -26.30 16.90 -0.29
CA PHE A 894 -27.26 17.35 -1.30
C PHE A 894 -27.28 16.46 -2.54
N PHE A 895 -28.44 16.39 -3.19
CA PHE A 895 -28.63 15.78 -4.49
C PHE A 895 -29.01 16.86 -5.49
N CYS A 896 -28.08 17.22 -6.38
CA CYS A 896 -28.29 18.15 -7.46
C CYS A 896 -28.53 17.37 -8.75
N TYR A 897 -29.79 17.23 -9.16
CA TYR A 897 -30.16 16.69 -10.46
C TYR A 897 -30.15 17.81 -11.49
N LEU A 898 -29.25 17.74 -12.47
CA LEU A 898 -29.02 18.78 -13.48
C LEU A 898 -29.37 18.26 -14.90
N PRO A 899 -30.66 18.11 -15.23
CA PRO A 899 -31.13 17.73 -16.56
C PRO A 899 -31.06 18.88 -17.58
N VAL A 900 -29.86 19.14 -18.09
CA VAL A 900 -29.61 20.17 -19.10
C VAL A 900 -30.28 19.83 -20.45
N THR A 901 -30.68 20.84 -21.20
CA THR A 901 -31.36 20.68 -22.50
C THR A 901 -30.40 20.64 -23.69
N ILE A 902 -29.10 20.79 -23.46
CA ILE A 902 -28.07 20.74 -24.51
C ILE A 902 -27.71 19.25 -24.77
N PRO A 903 -27.55 18.80 -26.03
CA PRO A 903 -27.61 19.55 -27.29
C PRO A 903 -28.92 19.45 -28.11
N HIS A 904 -30.08 19.22 -27.49
CA HIS A 904 -31.39 19.04 -28.14
C HIS A 904 -31.71 19.98 -29.33
N ALA A 905 -32.53 19.45 -30.23
CA ALA A 905 -32.88 19.87 -31.60
C ALA A 905 -33.15 21.33 -31.97
N ALA A 906 -33.14 22.30 -31.07
CA ALA A 906 -33.35 23.70 -31.43
C ALA A 906 -32.14 24.32 -32.18
N MET A 907 -30.94 23.74 -32.01
CA MET A 907 -29.70 24.07 -32.73
C MET A 907 -29.30 25.56 -32.70
N HIS A 908 -29.58 26.26 -31.62
CA HIS A 908 -29.14 27.64 -31.37
C HIS A 908 -28.35 27.69 -30.07
N ALA A 909 -27.20 28.35 -30.13
CA ALA A 909 -26.26 28.47 -29.01
C ALA A 909 -26.12 29.95 -28.61
N PRO A 910 -25.42 30.24 -27.50
CA PRO A 910 -24.98 31.59 -27.17
C PRO A 910 -24.33 32.26 -28.40
N LYS A 911 -24.77 33.49 -28.68
CA LYS A 911 -24.43 34.20 -29.92
C LYS A 911 -22.92 34.25 -30.18
N GLU A 912 -22.12 34.51 -29.15
CA GLU A 912 -20.66 34.64 -29.25
C GLU A 912 -20.00 33.32 -29.64
N LEU A 913 -20.40 32.22 -29.01
CA LEU A 913 -19.92 30.87 -29.36
C LEU A 913 -20.37 30.47 -30.77
N HIS A 914 -21.62 30.75 -31.14
CA HIS A 914 -22.10 30.45 -32.49
C HIS A 914 -21.33 31.23 -33.56
N GLU A 915 -21.03 32.52 -33.32
CA GLU A 915 -20.20 33.32 -34.22
C GLU A 915 -18.74 32.82 -34.30
N LYS A 916 -18.17 32.34 -33.19
CA LYS A 916 -16.85 31.68 -33.15
C LYS A 916 -16.83 30.49 -34.10
N TYR A 917 -17.78 29.55 -33.97
CA TYR A 917 -17.80 28.34 -34.78
C TYR A 917 -18.25 28.57 -36.22
N ARG A 918 -19.09 29.58 -36.51
CA ARG A 918 -19.41 29.95 -37.91
C ARG A 918 -18.18 30.36 -38.71
N LYS A 919 -17.20 31.00 -38.06
CA LYS A 919 -15.91 31.33 -38.69
C LYS A 919 -15.04 30.10 -38.96
N LEU A 920 -15.15 29.06 -38.13
CA LEU A 920 -14.44 27.79 -38.32
C LEU A 920 -15.10 26.88 -39.35
N TYR A 921 -16.42 27.00 -39.50
CA TYR A 921 -17.24 26.18 -40.40
C TYR A 921 -18.02 27.01 -41.46
N PRO A 922 -17.35 27.90 -42.22
CA PRO A 922 -18.01 28.82 -43.15
C PRO A 922 -18.63 28.10 -44.36
N GLN A 923 -18.20 26.87 -44.68
CA GLN A 923 -18.74 26.06 -45.78
C GLN A 923 -20.22 25.70 -45.59
N PHE A 924 -20.75 25.81 -44.37
CA PHE A 924 -22.14 25.48 -44.03
C PHE A 924 -23.03 26.72 -43.87
N GLU A 925 -22.54 27.91 -44.22
CA GLU A 925 -23.26 29.17 -43.97
C GLU A 925 -24.57 29.35 -44.76
N SER A 926 -24.73 28.56 -45.84
CA SER A 926 -25.96 28.48 -46.63
C SER A 926 -27.00 27.51 -46.06
N LYS A 927 -26.64 26.68 -45.06
CA LYS A 927 -27.58 25.77 -44.39
C LYS A 927 -28.37 26.53 -43.33
N THR A 928 -29.68 26.28 -43.29
CA THR A 928 -30.58 26.79 -42.27
C THR A 928 -31.32 25.64 -41.60
N GLY A 929 -31.12 25.48 -40.30
CA GLY A 929 -31.83 24.53 -39.45
C GLY A 929 -33.18 25.07 -39.01
N LYS A 930 -34.20 24.21 -38.93
CA LYS A 930 -35.55 24.57 -38.48
C LYS A 930 -36.08 23.53 -37.51
N TYR A 931 -36.54 23.96 -36.34
CA TYR A 931 -37.16 23.09 -35.36
C TYR A 931 -38.20 23.86 -34.53
N ALA A 932 -39.39 23.29 -34.34
CA ALA A 932 -40.50 23.97 -33.67
C ALA A 932 -40.73 25.41 -34.20
N LYS A 933 -40.41 26.44 -33.41
CA LYS A 933 -40.52 27.86 -33.79
C LYS A 933 -39.16 28.54 -34.04
N THR A 934 -38.06 27.79 -34.02
CA THR A 934 -36.70 28.32 -34.18
C THR A 934 -36.19 28.10 -35.61
N GLU A 935 -35.40 29.07 -36.09
CA GLU A 935 -34.70 29.02 -37.37
C GLU A 935 -33.26 29.50 -37.16
N VAL A 936 -32.28 28.64 -37.48
CA VAL A 936 -30.88 28.87 -37.15
C VAL A 936 -30.02 28.79 -38.40
N GLN A 937 -29.29 29.86 -38.70
CA GLN A 937 -28.30 29.86 -39.76
C GLN A 937 -27.05 29.10 -39.33
N ASN A 938 -26.53 28.22 -40.19
CA ASN A 938 -25.38 27.36 -39.92
C ASN A 938 -25.55 26.53 -38.62
N PRO A 939 -26.53 25.60 -38.60
CA PRO A 939 -26.77 24.71 -37.45
C PRO A 939 -25.60 23.75 -37.22
N ILE A 940 -24.76 23.51 -38.24
CA ILE A 940 -23.51 22.75 -38.09
C ILE A 940 -22.61 23.48 -37.09
N ALA A 941 -22.32 24.77 -37.29
CA ALA A 941 -21.55 25.56 -36.34
C ALA A 941 -22.22 25.72 -34.96
N ALA A 942 -23.55 25.66 -34.88
CA ALA A 942 -24.26 25.78 -33.61
C ALA A 942 -24.04 24.59 -32.68
N PHE A 943 -23.85 23.38 -33.22
CA PHE A 943 -23.63 22.17 -32.43
C PHE A 943 -22.42 22.26 -31.49
N PRO A 944 -21.17 22.45 -31.97
CA PRO A 944 -20.02 22.56 -31.09
C PRO A 944 -20.08 23.82 -30.21
N ALA A 945 -20.80 24.87 -30.62
CA ALA A 945 -21.06 26.03 -29.77
C ALA A 945 -21.94 25.70 -28.55
N MET A 946 -22.92 24.81 -28.72
CA MET A 946 -23.75 24.30 -27.63
C MET A 946 -22.94 23.37 -26.74
N MET A 947 -22.10 22.51 -27.32
CA MET A 947 -21.21 21.61 -26.58
C MET A 947 -20.18 22.39 -25.73
N GLU A 948 -19.56 23.44 -26.27
CA GLU A 948 -18.63 24.30 -25.50
C GLU A 948 -19.35 25.02 -24.36
N ALA A 949 -20.60 25.48 -24.55
CA ALA A 949 -21.38 26.07 -23.46
C ALA A 949 -21.67 25.07 -22.33
N LEU A 950 -22.00 23.82 -22.67
CA LEU A 950 -22.19 22.75 -21.70
C LEU A 950 -20.89 22.41 -20.96
N ASP A 951 -19.78 22.28 -21.69
CA ASP A 951 -18.46 21.97 -21.14
C ASP A 951 -18.02 23.05 -20.14
N ASN A 952 -18.18 24.32 -20.49
CA ASN A 952 -17.88 25.44 -19.58
C ASN A 952 -18.70 25.36 -18.29
N GLY A 953 -19.99 25.03 -18.37
CA GLY A 953 -20.83 24.88 -17.19
C GLY A 953 -20.41 23.71 -16.29
N VAL A 954 -19.92 22.61 -16.86
CA VAL A 954 -19.29 21.53 -16.09
C VAL A 954 -18.02 22.03 -15.41
N GLY A 955 -17.20 22.81 -16.12
CA GLY A 955 -16.01 23.46 -15.56
C GLY A 955 -16.30 24.36 -14.37
N GLU A 956 -17.39 25.14 -14.43
CA GLU A 956 -17.85 25.99 -13.32
C GLU A 956 -18.27 25.19 -12.09
N ILE A 957 -18.98 24.07 -12.26
CA ILE A 957 -19.35 23.17 -11.16
C ILE A 957 -18.09 22.61 -10.51
N MET A 958 -17.17 22.09 -11.31
CA MET A 958 -15.93 21.49 -10.83
C MET A 958 -15.08 22.49 -10.05
N ALA A 959 -14.89 23.68 -10.58
CA ALA A 959 -14.17 24.75 -9.89
C ALA A 959 -14.85 25.15 -8.58
N LEU A 960 -16.20 25.20 -8.54
CA LEU A 960 -16.94 25.50 -7.32
C LEU A 960 -16.74 24.44 -6.24
N LEU A 961 -16.70 23.15 -6.59
CA LEU A 961 -16.46 22.08 -5.62
C LEU A 961 -15.08 22.19 -4.98
N GLU A 962 -14.06 22.47 -5.80
CA GLU A 962 -12.69 22.74 -5.37
C GLU A 962 -12.65 23.97 -4.43
N ASP A 963 -13.26 25.10 -4.85
CA ASP A 963 -13.30 26.35 -4.07
C ASP A 963 -14.03 26.20 -2.72
N LEU A 964 -15.04 25.32 -2.66
CA LEU A 964 -15.81 25.06 -1.44
C LEU A 964 -15.14 24.04 -0.51
N GLY A 965 -14.11 23.32 -0.98
CA GLY A 965 -13.43 22.28 -0.22
C GLY A 965 -14.30 21.05 0.04
N ILE A 966 -15.24 20.75 -0.86
CA ILE A 966 -16.16 19.60 -0.74
C ILE A 966 -15.99 18.58 -1.88
N ASP A 967 -14.95 18.76 -2.71
CA ASP A 967 -14.70 17.95 -3.90
C ASP A 967 -14.52 16.47 -3.56
N ASP A 968 -13.70 16.17 -2.55
CA ASP A 968 -13.42 14.79 -2.10
C ASP A 968 -14.67 14.04 -1.63
N ASN A 969 -15.69 14.76 -1.13
CA ASN A 969 -16.96 14.19 -0.67
C ASN A 969 -18.13 14.43 -1.65
N THR A 970 -17.84 14.62 -2.95
CA THR A 970 -18.87 14.84 -3.96
C THR A 970 -18.73 13.87 -5.15
N LEU A 971 -19.77 13.07 -5.38
CA LEU A 971 -19.91 12.25 -6.57
C LEU A 971 -20.55 13.06 -7.70
N VAL A 972 -19.78 13.34 -8.76
CA VAL A 972 -20.26 13.98 -9.99
C VAL A 972 -20.43 12.93 -11.08
N ILE A 973 -21.65 12.77 -11.59
CA ILE A 973 -21.99 11.87 -12.70
C ILE A 973 -22.41 12.70 -13.91
N PHE A 974 -21.91 12.35 -15.09
CA PHE A 974 -22.29 12.94 -16.37
C PHE A 974 -22.73 11.86 -17.35
N THR A 975 -23.92 12.02 -17.95
CA THR A 975 -24.44 11.11 -18.99
C THR A 975 -25.46 11.78 -19.93
N SER A 976 -26.11 11.00 -20.80
CA SER A 976 -27.16 11.46 -21.73
C SER A 976 -28.44 10.67 -21.63
N ASP A 977 -29.58 11.32 -21.81
CA ASP A 977 -30.89 10.67 -21.71
C ASP A 977 -31.23 9.74 -22.88
N ASN A 978 -30.54 9.84 -24.02
CA ASN A 978 -30.64 8.92 -25.15
C ASN A 978 -29.58 9.30 -26.21
N GLY A 979 -29.46 8.48 -27.26
CA GLY A 979 -28.58 8.79 -28.39
C GLY A 979 -28.92 10.07 -29.16
N PRO A 980 -28.09 10.42 -30.17
CA PRO A 980 -28.16 11.71 -30.84
C PRO A 980 -29.35 11.79 -31.80
N HIS A 981 -29.73 13.01 -32.10
CA HIS A 981 -30.90 13.32 -32.92
C HIS A 981 -30.51 13.67 -34.37
N SER A 982 -31.46 14.02 -35.23
CA SER A 982 -31.18 14.57 -36.59
C SER A 982 -32.02 15.83 -36.91
N GLU A 983 -32.86 16.21 -35.96
CA GLU A 983 -33.73 17.37 -36.01
C GLU A 983 -32.93 18.70 -35.96
N GLY A 984 -33.56 19.81 -36.35
CA GLY A 984 -32.97 21.14 -36.23
C GLY A 984 -31.81 21.45 -37.17
N GLY A 985 -31.45 20.53 -38.06
CA GLY A 985 -30.26 20.67 -38.91
C GLY A 985 -28.97 20.22 -38.25
N HIS A 986 -29.05 19.50 -37.12
CA HIS A 986 -27.94 18.68 -36.64
C HIS A 986 -27.61 17.58 -37.66
N ASP A 987 -26.33 17.22 -37.75
CA ASP A 987 -25.80 16.29 -38.74
C ASP A 987 -24.93 15.26 -38.01
N PRO A 988 -25.54 14.22 -37.41
CA PRO A 988 -24.81 13.26 -36.58
C PRO A 988 -23.78 12.46 -37.40
N GLY A 989 -23.99 12.31 -38.71
CA GLY A 989 -23.00 11.69 -39.60
C GLY A 989 -21.80 12.60 -39.88
N TYR A 990 -22.01 13.91 -39.98
CA TYR A 990 -20.90 14.85 -40.07
C TYR A 990 -20.11 14.92 -38.74
N TRP A 991 -20.76 14.87 -37.59
CA TRP A 991 -20.09 14.94 -36.29
C TRP A 991 -19.57 13.62 -35.75
N ASP A 992 -19.92 12.50 -36.39
CA ASP A 992 -19.68 11.15 -35.87
C ASP A 992 -20.29 10.95 -34.47
N SER A 993 -21.48 11.51 -34.25
CA SER A 993 -22.11 11.61 -32.93
C SER A 993 -22.41 10.27 -32.27
N ASN A 994 -22.52 9.18 -33.04
CA ASN A 994 -22.69 7.82 -32.50
C ASN A 994 -21.37 7.05 -32.35
N GLY A 995 -20.27 7.58 -32.88
CA GLY A 995 -19.07 6.82 -33.16
C GLY A 995 -19.39 5.52 -33.91
N PRO A 996 -18.91 4.35 -33.44
CA PRO A 996 -19.11 3.08 -34.15
C PRO A 996 -20.53 2.50 -34.04
N LEU A 997 -21.43 3.13 -33.27
CA LEU A 997 -22.71 2.53 -32.89
C LEU A 997 -23.82 2.80 -33.93
N ARG A 998 -24.72 1.82 -34.10
CA ARG A 998 -25.84 1.90 -35.06
C ARG A 998 -27.10 2.51 -34.44
N GLY A 999 -27.83 3.30 -35.24
CA GLY A 999 -29.13 3.87 -34.86
C GLY A 999 -29.02 5.22 -34.18
N LEU A 1000 -30.12 5.97 -34.15
CA LEU A 1000 -30.22 7.30 -33.55
C LEU A 1000 -31.36 7.32 -32.52
N LYS A 1001 -31.63 8.49 -31.93
CA LYS A 1001 -32.84 8.74 -31.15
C LYS A 1001 -34.08 8.11 -31.80
N ARG A 1002 -34.86 7.37 -31.00
CA ARG A 1002 -36.00 6.48 -31.37
C ARG A 1002 -35.66 5.10 -31.93
N ASP A 1003 -34.39 4.70 -31.97
CA ASP A 1003 -33.98 3.35 -32.38
C ASP A 1003 -33.45 2.56 -31.17
N LEU A 1004 -33.79 1.27 -31.05
CA LEU A 1004 -33.28 0.39 -29.97
C LEU A 1004 -31.94 -0.28 -30.29
N TYR A 1005 -31.32 0.10 -31.40
CA TYR A 1005 -29.93 -0.21 -31.71
C TYR A 1005 -28.99 0.56 -30.76
N GLU A 1006 -27.72 0.16 -30.67
CA GLU A 1006 -26.73 0.68 -29.71
C GLU A 1006 -26.68 2.20 -29.70
N GLY A 1007 -26.60 2.86 -30.85
CA GLY A 1007 -26.50 4.31 -30.96
C GLY A 1007 -27.75 5.08 -30.51
N GLY A 1008 -28.89 4.41 -30.27
CA GLY A 1008 -30.07 5.06 -29.71
C GLY A 1008 -30.19 4.97 -28.18
N ILE A 1009 -29.50 4.02 -27.54
CA ILE A 1009 -29.62 3.73 -26.10
C ILE A 1009 -28.30 3.64 -25.33
N ARG A 1010 -27.17 3.36 -25.98
CA ARG A 1010 -25.85 3.38 -25.34
C ARG A 1010 -25.31 4.80 -25.40
N VAL A 1011 -25.00 5.34 -24.23
CA VAL A 1011 -24.68 6.76 -24.03
C VAL A 1011 -23.39 6.89 -23.22
N PRO A 1012 -22.69 8.03 -23.31
CA PRO A 1012 -21.52 8.27 -22.46
C PRO A 1012 -21.90 8.22 -20.99
N PHE A 1013 -21.03 7.70 -20.15
CA PHE A 1013 -21.15 7.79 -18.71
C PHE A 1013 -19.77 8.03 -18.09
N LEU A 1014 -19.68 9.11 -17.33
CA LEU A 1014 -18.50 9.53 -16.59
C LEU A 1014 -18.91 9.72 -15.14
N ALA A 1015 -18.07 9.28 -14.20
CA ALA A 1015 -18.26 9.54 -12.78
C ALA A 1015 -16.94 9.95 -12.14
N ARG A 1016 -16.96 10.97 -11.30
CA ARG A 1016 -15.80 11.46 -10.55
C ARG A 1016 -16.15 11.62 -9.09
N TRP A 1017 -15.31 11.06 -8.22
CA TRP A 1017 -15.41 11.20 -6.77
C TRP A 1017 -14.00 10.96 -6.21
N PRO A 1018 -13.19 12.03 -6.03
CA PRO A 1018 -11.74 11.91 -5.84
C PRO A 1018 -11.30 10.98 -4.72
N ALA A 1019 -12.03 10.97 -3.59
CA ALA A 1019 -11.69 10.10 -2.46
C ALA A 1019 -11.97 8.61 -2.69
N ASN A 1020 -12.87 8.26 -3.63
CA ASN A 1020 -13.45 6.91 -3.71
C ASN A 1020 -13.42 6.27 -5.10
N ILE A 1021 -13.25 7.05 -6.18
CA ILE A 1021 -13.15 6.56 -7.57
C ILE A 1021 -11.70 6.69 -8.03
N ARG A 1022 -11.15 5.59 -8.55
CA ARG A 1022 -9.81 5.55 -9.17
C ARG A 1022 -9.77 6.48 -10.40
N ALA A 1023 -8.94 7.52 -10.33
CA ALA A 1023 -8.75 8.48 -11.42
C ALA A 1023 -8.25 7.80 -12.71
N GLY A 1024 -8.70 8.30 -13.85
CA GLY A 1024 -8.30 7.85 -15.19
C GLY A 1024 -8.75 6.43 -15.55
N SER A 1025 -9.62 5.82 -14.75
CA SER A 1025 -10.03 4.45 -14.94
C SER A 1025 -11.09 4.30 -16.05
N THR A 1026 -11.17 3.11 -16.64
CA THR A 1026 -12.19 2.77 -17.64
C THR A 1026 -12.85 1.46 -17.24
N SER A 1027 -14.18 1.43 -17.28
CA SER A 1027 -14.99 0.26 -17.00
C SER A 1027 -15.74 -0.19 -18.25
N ASP A 1028 -15.74 -1.50 -18.50
CA ASP A 1028 -16.59 -2.15 -19.50
C ASP A 1028 -17.84 -2.78 -18.85
N HIS A 1029 -18.08 -2.53 -17.56
CA HIS A 1029 -19.27 -3.00 -16.88
C HIS A 1029 -20.54 -2.49 -17.56
N VAL A 1030 -21.47 -3.42 -17.79
CA VAL A 1030 -22.76 -3.15 -18.43
C VAL A 1030 -23.72 -2.60 -17.40
N SER A 1031 -24.00 -1.30 -17.48
CA SER A 1031 -24.89 -0.59 -16.55
C SER A 1031 -26.02 0.13 -17.29
N ALA A 1032 -27.09 0.44 -16.58
CA ALA A 1032 -28.24 1.14 -17.13
C ALA A 1032 -28.82 2.18 -16.15
N PHE A 1033 -29.68 3.06 -16.65
CA PHE A 1033 -30.31 4.12 -15.82
C PHE A 1033 -31.03 3.60 -14.57
N TRP A 1034 -31.61 2.41 -14.65
CA TRP A 1034 -32.31 1.81 -13.51
C TRP A 1034 -31.38 1.37 -12.38
N ASP A 1035 -30.07 1.32 -12.61
CA ASP A 1035 -29.04 1.03 -11.59
C ASP A 1035 -28.75 2.23 -10.69
N MET A 1036 -29.13 3.44 -11.09
CA MET A 1036 -28.87 4.64 -10.29
C MET A 1036 -29.63 4.63 -8.97
N MET A 1037 -30.87 4.11 -8.96
CA MET A 1037 -31.67 4.01 -7.73
C MET A 1037 -30.98 3.14 -6.66
N PRO A 1038 -30.67 1.86 -6.92
CA PRO A 1038 -29.97 1.03 -5.92
C PRO A 1038 -28.59 1.58 -5.56
N THR A 1039 -27.86 2.16 -6.51
CA THR A 1039 -26.55 2.79 -6.26
C THR A 1039 -26.66 3.94 -5.28
N PHE A 1040 -27.64 4.82 -5.45
CA PHE A 1040 -27.83 5.98 -4.56
C PHE A 1040 -28.44 5.59 -3.21
N CYS A 1041 -29.24 4.52 -3.15
CA CYS A 1041 -29.67 3.95 -1.87
C CYS A 1041 -28.48 3.42 -1.07
N GLU A 1042 -27.57 2.69 -1.72
CA GLU A 1042 -26.36 2.17 -1.08
C GLU A 1042 -25.45 3.30 -0.60
N LEU A 1043 -25.20 4.32 -1.41
CA LEU A 1043 -24.44 5.52 -1.02
C LEU A 1043 -25.04 6.25 0.18
N ALA A 1044 -26.37 6.34 0.24
CA ALA A 1044 -27.08 7.03 1.32
C ALA A 1044 -27.29 6.12 2.56
N GLY A 1045 -26.82 4.87 2.54
CA GLY A 1045 -26.98 3.93 3.66
C GLY A 1045 -28.43 3.53 3.94
N ILE A 1046 -29.29 3.53 2.91
CA ILE A 1046 -30.71 3.16 3.04
C ILE A 1046 -31.04 1.89 2.24
N GLU A 1047 -32.10 1.19 2.65
CA GLU A 1047 -32.55 0.00 1.92
C GLU A 1047 -33.09 0.34 0.53
N THR A 1048 -32.60 -0.38 -0.47
CA THR A 1048 -33.12 -0.33 -1.83
C THR A 1048 -34.56 -0.88 -1.88
N PRO A 1049 -35.51 -0.18 -2.53
CA PRO A 1049 -36.85 -0.71 -2.73
C PRO A 1049 -36.84 -2.06 -3.46
N THR A 1050 -37.70 -2.98 -3.03
CA THR A 1050 -37.84 -4.31 -3.66
C THR A 1050 -38.40 -4.28 -5.09
N GLN A 1051 -38.97 -3.14 -5.51
CA GLN A 1051 -39.59 -2.94 -6.82
C GLN A 1051 -38.66 -2.15 -7.75
N THR A 1052 -37.44 -2.65 -7.93
CA THR A 1052 -36.43 -2.08 -8.85
C THR A 1052 -35.95 -3.17 -9.79
N ASP A 1053 -35.68 -2.80 -11.04
CA ASP A 1053 -35.02 -3.66 -12.03
C ASP A 1053 -33.50 -3.50 -11.99
N GLY A 1054 -32.99 -2.58 -11.16
CA GLY A 1054 -31.57 -2.28 -11.06
C GLY A 1054 -30.77 -3.08 -10.07
N VAL A 1055 -29.47 -3.10 -10.32
CA VAL A 1055 -28.43 -3.61 -9.45
C VAL A 1055 -27.51 -2.45 -9.13
N SER A 1056 -27.11 -2.30 -7.87
CA SER A 1056 -26.17 -1.25 -7.51
C SER A 1056 -24.87 -1.43 -8.30
N MET A 1057 -24.39 -0.33 -8.88
CA MET A 1057 -23.11 -0.26 -9.55
C MET A 1057 -22.06 0.47 -8.72
N LEU A 1058 -22.29 0.67 -7.42
CA LEU A 1058 -21.31 1.26 -6.51
C LEU A 1058 -19.99 0.49 -6.52
N PRO A 1059 -19.95 -0.87 -6.47
CA PRO A 1059 -18.70 -1.61 -6.57
C PRO A 1059 -17.92 -1.32 -7.87
N ALA A 1060 -18.61 -1.19 -9.01
CA ALA A 1060 -17.97 -0.84 -10.28
C ALA A 1060 -17.40 0.59 -10.30
N LEU A 1061 -17.91 1.50 -9.47
CA LEU A 1061 -17.37 2.84 -9.31
C LEU A 1061 -16.13 2.84 -8.39
N THR A 1062 -16.18 2.09 -7.29
CA THR A 1062 -15.17 2.13 -6.22
C THR A 1062 -14.14 0.99 -6.25
N GLY A 1063 -14.19 0.11 -7.25
CA GLY A 1063 -13.22 -0.97 -7.44
C GLY A 1063 -13.53 -2.29 -6.72
N GLY A 1064 -14.77 -2.49 -6.26
CA GLY A 1064 -15.24 -3.73 -5.64
C GLY A 1064 -15.77 -4.77 -6.63
N GLN A 1065 -16.10 -5.96 -6.12
CA GLN A 1065 -16.68 -7.04 -6.93
C GLN A 1065 -18.09 -6.69 -7.41
N GLN A 1066 -18.23 -6.40 -8.70
CA GLN A 1066 -19.49 -6.00 -9.29
C GLN A 1066 -20.37 -7.19 -9.70
N LYS A 1067 -21.63 -7.18 -9.27
CA LYS A 1067 -22.64 -8.15 -9.72
C LYS A 1067 -23.12 -7.78 -11.15
N PRO A 1068 -23.13 -8.73 -12.11
CA PRO A 1068 -23.69 -8.50 -13.43
C PRO A 1068 -25.23 -8.58 -13.43
N HIS A 1069 -25.85 -7.97 -14.44
CA HIS A 1069 -27.27 -8.17 -14.76
C HIS A 1069 -27.50 -9.53 -15.42
N ASP A 1070 -28.62 -10.17 -15.09
CA ASP A 1070 -29.08 -11.37 -15.82
C ASP A 1070 -29.45 -11.02 -17.27
N TYR A 1071 -30.08 -9.85 -17.46
CA TYR A 1071 -30.34 -9.20 -18.74
C TYR A 1071 -30.75 -7.73 -18.54
N LEU A 1072 -30.65 -6.94 -19.60
CA LEU A 1072 -31.27 -5.61 -19.71
C LEU A 1072 -32.42 -5.65 -20.71
N TYR A 1073 -33.49 -4.88 -20.49
CA TYR A 1073 -34.70 -4.87 -21.32
C TYR A 1073 -35.15 -3.46 -21.69
N TRP A 1074 -35.60 -3.30 -22.94
CA TRP A 1074 -36.24 -2.07 -23.42
C TRP A 1074 -37.47 -2.37 -24.28
N GLU A 1075 -38.48 -1.51 -24.18
CA GLU A 1075 -39.57 -1.39 -25.14
C GLU A 1075 -39.85 0.07 -25.50
N PHE A 1076 -40.30 0.27 -26.73
CA PHE A 1076 -40.69 1.59 -27.22
C PHE A 1076 -41.91 1.47 -28.13
N THR A 1077 -42.88 2.37 -27.97
CA THR A 1077 -44.21 2.24 -28.60
C THR A 1077 -44.35 2.98 -29.93
N GLU A 1078 -43.52 3.99 -30.20
CA GLU A 1078 -43.57 4.74 -31.47
C GLU A 1078 -43.04 3.89 -32.64
N ARG A 1079 -43.17 4.41 -33.87
CA ARG A 1079 -42.65 3.81 -35.11
C ARG A 1079 -43.08 2.35 -35.37
N GLY A 1080 -44.20 1.93 -34.78
CA GLY A 1080 -44.73 0.57 -34.93
C GLY A 1080 -44.32 -0.38 -33.80
N GLY A 1081 -43.71 0.11 -32.74
CA GLY A 1081 -43.34 -0.68 -31.57
C GLY A 1081 -42.03 -1.42 -31.77
N SER A 1082 -41.16 -1.42 -30.77
CA SER A 1082 -39.90 -2.17 -30.76
C SER A 1082 -39.56 -2.68 -29.37
N GLN A 1083 -38.81 -3.78 -29.32
CA GLN A 1083 -38.24 -4.33 -28.09
C GLN A 1083 -36.75 -4.63 -28.30
N ALA A 1084 -35.97 -4.54 -27.23
CA ALA A 1084 -34.59 -5.01 -27.20
C ALA A 1084 -34.26 -5.69 -25.87
N ILE A 1085 -33.41 -6.71 -25.91
CA ILE A 1085 -32.83 -7.36 -24.74
C ILE A 1085 -31.33 -7.48 -24.95
N ARG A 1086 -30.55 -7.21 -23.90
CA ARG A 1086 -29.14 -7.56 -23.84
C ARG A 1086 -28.91 -8.59 -22.73
N GLN A 1087 -28.33 -9.74 -23.05
CA GLN A 1087 -27.92 -10.75 -22.07
C GLN A 1087 -26.47 -11.15 -22.35
N GLY A 1088 -25.57 -10.76 -21.44
CA GLY A 1088 -24.13 -10.83 -21.67
C GLY A 1088 -23.73 -10.05 -22.92
N ASN A 1089 -23.10 -10.73 -23.88
CA ASN A 1089 -22.67 -10.14 -25.15
C ASN A 1089 -23.79 -10.15 -26.21
N PHE A 1090 -24.81 -10.98 -26.04
CA PHE A 1090 -25.87 -11.11 -27.04
C PHE A 1090 -26.93 -10.03 -26.86
N LYS A 1091 -27.26 -9.35 -27.96
CA LYS A 1091 -28.34 -8.38 -28.03
C LYS A 1091 -29.36 -8.79 -29.06
N ALA A 1092 -30.61 -8.91 -28.62
CA ALA A 1092 -31.75 -9.19 -29.47
C ALA A 1092 -32.56 -7.91 -29.71
N VAL A 1093 -32.94 -7.65 -30.97
CA VAL A 1093 -33.78 -6.50 -31.35
C VAL A 1093 -34.96 -7.00 -32.16
N ARG A 1094 -36.15 -6.45 -31.88
CA ARG A 1094 -37.37 -6.77 -32.62
C ARG A 1094 -38.15 -5.50 -32.93
N LEU A 1095 -38.46 -5.29 -34.21
CA LEU A 1095 -39.12 -4.07 -34.70
C LEU A 1095 -40.55 -4.36 -35.17
N ASN A 1096 -41.37 -3.31 -35.26
CA ASN A 1096 -42.76 -3.37 -35.72
C ASN A 1096 -43.67 -4.31 -34.91
N VAL A 1097 -43.41 -4.49 -33.61
CA VAL A 1097 -44.11 -5.47 -32.78
C VAL A 1097 -45.60 -5.18 -32.59
N SER A 1098 -46.01 -3.91 -32.68
CA SER A 1098 -47.43 -3.51 -32.65
C SER A 1098 -48.19 -3.87 -33.93
N ARG A 1099 -47.48 -4.14 -35.02
CA ARG A 1099 -48.03 -4.57 -36.30
C ARG A 1099 -48.03 -6.09 -36.41
N ASP A 1100 -46.96 -6.72 -35.95
CA ASP A 1100 -46.78 -8.16 -35.95
C ASP A 1100 -46.19 -8.64 -34.60
N PRO A 1101 -47.03 -9.27 -33.74
CA PRO A 1101 -46.61 -9.91 -32.49
C PRO A 1101 -45.62 -11.08 -32.67
N SER A 1102 -45.37 -11.52 -33.90
CA SER A 1102 -44.36 -12.52 -34.26
C SER A 1102 -43.19 -11.94 -35.08
N ALA A 1103 -43.02 -10.61 -35.09
CA ALA A 1103 -41.98 -9.97 -35.88
C ALA A 1103 -40.59 -10.58 -35.62
N LYS A 1104 -39.78 -10.63 -36.67
CA LYS A 1104 -38.44 -11.23 -36.66
C LYS A 1104 -37.59 -10.67 -35.53
N ILE A 1105 -36.98 -11.56 -34.75
CA ILE A 1105 -35.92 -11.24 -33.80
C ILE A 1105 -34.60 -11.23 -34.57
N GLU A 1106 -33.92 -10.09 -34.54
CA GLU A 1106 -32.53 -9.94 -34.96
C GLU A 1106 -31.64 -10.22 -33.74
N LEU A 1107 -30.47 -10.84 -33.94
CA LEU A 1107 -29.53 -11.17 -32.88
C LEU A 1107 -28.13 -10.73 -33.26
N TYR A 1108 -27.43 -10.08 -32.34
CA TYR A 1108 -26.08 -9.55 -32.52
C TYR A 1108 -25.17 -9.97 -31.35
N ASP A 1109 -23.90 -10.27 -31.62
CA ASP A 1109 -22.86 -10.44 -30.60
C ASP A 1109 -22.07 -9.14 -30.47
N LEU A 1110 -22.35 -8.36 -29.42
CA LEU A 1110 -21.78 -7.02 -29.24
C LEU A 1110 -20.28 -7.04 -28.93
N ALA A 1111 -19.70 -8.17 -28.51
CA ALA A 1111 -18.27 -8.26 -28.27
C ALA A 1111 -17.47 -8.20 -29.59
N SER A 1112 -18.04 -8.73 -30.68
CA SER A 1112 -17.41 -8.74 -32.00
C SER A 1112 -18.06 -7.77 -33.00
N ASP A 1113 -19.30 -7.36 -32.76
CA ASP A 1113 -20.10 -6.49 -33.65
C ASP A 1113 -20.86 -5.40 -32.87
N PRO A 1114 -20.15 -4.40 -32.30
CA PRO A 1114 -20.78 -3.26 -31.61
C PRO A 1114 -21.60 -2.36 -32.54
N ALA A 1115 -21.40 -2.49 -33.86
CA ALA A 1115 -22.15 -1.75 -34.88
C ALA A 1115 -23.47 -2.45 -35.28
N GLU A 1116 -23.76 -3.63 -34.72
CA GLU A 1116 -24.95 -4.43 -35.05
C GLU A 1116 -25.14 -4.58 -36.58
N ALA A 1117 -24.04 -4.87 -37.29
CA ALA A 1117 -24.01 -4.96 -38.75
C ALA A 1117 -24.40 -6.36 -39.26
N ASN A 1118 -24.18 -7.40 -38.45
CA ASN A 1118 -24.31 -8.80 -38.81
C ASN A 1118 -25.35 -9.50 -37.93
N ASP A 1119 -26.56 -9.67 -38.47
CA ASP A 1119 -27.61 -10.46 -37.80
C ASP A 1119 -27.28 -11.96 -37.86
N ILE A 1120 -26.96 -12.55 -36.70
CA ILE A 1120 -26.57 -13.95 -36.51
C ILE A 1120 -27.72 -14.84 -36.04
N ALA A 1121 -28.97 -14.34 -36.06
CA ALA A 1121 -30.12 -15.07 -35.53
C ALA A 1121 -30.36 -16.46 -36.18
N SER A 1122 -30.04 -16.62 -37.47
CA SER A 1122 -30.18 -17.92 -38.15
C SER A 1122 -29.24 -18.99 -37.64
N ASP A 1123 -28.10 -18.57 -37.10
CA ASP A 1123 -27.01 -19.46 -36.70
C ASP A 1123 -27.12 -19.85 -35.22
N HIS A 1124 -27.96 -19.15 -34.45
CA HIS A 1124 -28.18 -19.32 -33.01
C HIS A 1124 -29.68 -19.43 -32.63
N PRO A 1125 -30.44 -20.40 -33.19
CA PRO A 1125 -31.87 -20.52 -32.95
C PRO A 1125 -32.23 -20.75 -31.48
N GLU A 1126 -31.36 -21.38 -30.69
CA GLU A 1126 -31.52 -21.58 -29.25
C GLU A 1126 -31.50 -20.28 -28.46
N ILE A 1127 -30.59 -19.35 -28.80
CA ILE A 1127 -30.51 -18.03 -28.17
C ILE A 1127 -31.73 -17.21 -28.57
N VAL A 1128 -32.16 -17.27 -29.84
CA VAL A 1128 -33.37 -16.59 -30.30
C VAL A 1128 -34.60 -17.06 -29.52
N GLN A 1129 -34.72 -18.37 -29.24
CA GLN A 1129 -35.84 -18.91 -28.45
C GLN A 1129 -35.79 -18.43 -26.99
N GLN A 1130 -34.60 -18.36 -26.39
CA GLN A 1130 -34.40 -17.81 -25.05
C GLN A 1130 -34.81 -16.33 -24.99
N MET A 1131 -34.33 -15.51 -25.93
CA MET A 1131 -34.67 -14.09 -26.03
C MET A 1131 -36.18 -13.87 -26.26
N ALA A 1132 -36.83 -14.71 -27.07
CA ALA A 1132 -38.27 -14.67 -27.27
C ALA A 1132 -39.06 -14.90 -25.96
N SER A 1133 -38.56 -15.79 -25.10
CA SER A 1133 -39.16 -16.05 -23.78
C SER A 1133 -38.98 -14.85 -22.86
N LEU A 1134 -37.76 -14.30 -22.80
CA LEU A 1134 -37.47 -13.10 -22.00
C LEU A 1134 -38.29 -11.88 -22.45
N PHE A 1135 -38.52 -11.69 -23.76
CA PHE A 1135 -39.38 -10.60 -24.26
C PHE A 1135 -40.81 -10.66 -23.73
N ALA A 1136 -41.32 -11.87 -23.44
CA ALA A 1136 -42.65 -12.07 -22.89
C ALA A 1136 -42.67 -11.89 -21.36
N GLU A 1137 -41.60 -12.30 -20.67
CA GLU A 1137 -41.52 -12.32 -19.20
C GLU A 1137 -41.07 -10.99 -18.59
N ALA A 1138 -40.19 -10.25 -19.27
CA ALA A 1138 -39.57 -9.02 -18.77
C ALA A 1138 -40.48 -7.77 -18.78
N ARG A 1139 -41.80 -7.93 -19.01
CA ARG A 1139 -42.72 -6.79 -19.11
C ARG A 1139 -44.06 -7.05 -18.45
N THR A 1140 -44.69 -5.95 -18.05
CA THR A 1140 -46.10 -5.89 -17.67
C THR A 1140 -46.88 -5.03 -18.67
N GLU A 1141 -48.18 -5.27 -18.80
CA GLU A 1141 -49.02 -4.46 -19.69
C GLU A 1141 -49.26 -3.05 -19.14
N SER A 1142 -49.09 -2.04 -19.99
CA SER A 1142 -49.42 -0.65 -19.67
C SER A 1142 -50.82 -0.29 -20.17
N GLY A 1143 -51.64 0.28 -19.30
CA GLY A 1143 -52.95 0.82 -19.69
C GLY A 1143 -52.86 2.01 -20.65
N THR A 1144 -51.80 2.80 -20.54
CA THR A 1144 -51.57 4.05 -21.27
C THR A 1144 -50.67 3.84 -22.49
N PHE A 1145 -49.54 3.16 -22.33
CA PHE A 1145 -48.53 2.97 -23.37
C PHE A 1145 -48.56 1.54 -23.92
N LYS A 1146 -49.58 1.23 -24.72
CA LYS A 1146 -49.79 -0.13 -25.24
C LYS A 1146 -48.78 -0.47 -26.33
N LEU A 1147 -47.97 -1.49 -26.09
CA LEU A 1147 -47.01 -2.01 -27.09
C LEU A 1147 -47.72 -2.83 -28.18
N PHE A 1148 -48.70 -3.65 -27.79
CA PHE A 1148 -49.52 -4.49 -28.69
C PHE A 1148 -50.93 -3.92 -28.84
N LYS A 1149 -51.61 -4.27 -29.94
CA LYS A 1149 -53.02 -3.90 -30.12
C LYS A 1149 -53.90 -4.73 -29.18
N PRO A 1150 -55.06 -4.20 -28.72
CA PRO A 1150 -55.96 -4.96 -27.85
C PRO A 1150 -56.40 -6.28 -28.48
N GLY A 1151 -56.18 -7.39 -27.78
CA GLY A 1151 -56.57 -8.75 -28.21
C GLY A 1151 -55.51 -9.56 -28.95
N GLN A 1152 -54.25 -9.07 -28.98
CA GLN A 1152 -53.08 -9.80 -29.48
C GLN A 1152 -52.23 -10.34 -28.34
#